data_AF-A0A1F3C362-F1
#
_entry.id   AF-A0A1F3C362-F1
#
_cell.length_a   1.000
_cell.length_b   1.000
_cell.length_c   1.000
_cell.angle_alpha   90.00
_cell.angle_beta   90.00
_cell.angle_gamma   90.00
#
_symmetry.space_group_name_H-M   'P 1'
#
loop_
_entity.id
_entity.type
_entity.pdbx_description
1 polymer ?
#
loop_
_entity_poly.entity_id
_entity_poly.type
_entity_poly.pdbx_seq_one_letter_code
_entity_poly.pdbx_strand_id
1 'polypeptide(L)'
;MRRSVSDIGSWWTDLFTRRRRSSLDDLDRIEPTARGTRNRMSWLVLLALLCLALPGCSLLKLKQESRDFHSSTVLVGRISTAAPWDKPVVVAAYAKSGDRIAIVHHAFLHEPGSYELIVPKGEHRLFAFGDSNGNLSYDESEPAGVYPSPIAASGAGVIASLDLLLTSAPADRLGVPVGTTFSAGHLRRPHSTQAGAIAHLDDPVFSSASGKQGYWAPMEFFKEAGGNVYFLEPYDPARTPILFVHGAAGSPQDWRAFFDHVDRSRHQVWFFYYPSGASVDSMAHLLFWKLFNLQLKYRFEKVHITAHSMGGLVVRSFLLNHGGQFPYVKLFLSISTPWGGEPLAEFGVKHSPAVIPSWNDMQPQGRFMQSLFARPLPPGIDYYLFFGHRGGYGLLRPTSDGTITLASQLRAPAQAEARMIYGFDEDHVSILSSPQVMAQYQAILGSVEKRTGAGLPAGALRLRFSYDGQEGPRPLPLLVLRPVEAGRAAVTLSLAAEDAGREIGPIPAGVYEASLMVDAYRTEPRKVRVTIGAGRAPAVDFRFLPQGALAGWVGADVDAADHPAGAYRPPHPTVKFSSITLTGAGERRTLVPRGQGEGDGLERYVAGEDDAFGPYFSFVNLPKGDYELTIEAVGYRPYTARHAVVPGRHGQLRPIELTPLR
;
A
#
# COMPACT_ATOMS: atom_id res chain seq x y z
N MET A 1 -14.27 27.62 20.99
CA MET A 1 -14.08 26.57 19.96
C MET A 1 -13.22 25.45 20.54
N ARG A 2 -13.84 24.57 21.34
CA ARG A 2 -13.22 23.41 22.01
C ARG A 2 -14.35 22.40 22.20
N ARG A 3 -14.59 21.53 21.22
CA ARG A 3 -15.47 20.34 21.30
C ARG A 3 -15.47 19.66 19.93
N SER A 4 -14.58 18.69 19.78
CA SER A 4 -14.58 17.65 18.75
C SER A 4 -13.42 16.73 19.12
N VAL A 5 -13.63 15.42 19.13
CA VAL A 5 -12.67 14.32 19.45
C VAL A 5 -12.70 13.76 20.89
N SER A 6 -13.29 14.45 21.88
CA SER A 6 -13.56 13.82 23.21
C SER A 6 -14.55 12.63 23.13
N ASP A 7 -15.27 12.50 22.01
CA ASP A 7 -16.35 11.54 21.87
C ASP A 7 -15.91 10.11 21.51
N ILE A 8 -14.67 9.86 21.07
CA ILE A 8 -14.24 8.47 20.79
C ILE A 8 -13.91 7.74 22.10
N GLY A 9 -13.22 8.40 23.04
CA GLY A 9 -12.94 7.86 24.37
C GLY A 9 -14.17 7.76 25.27
N SER A 10 -15.11 8.72 25.18
CA SER A 10 -16.37 8.67 25.95
C SER A 10 -17.39 7.68 25.37
N TRP A 11 -17.37 7.40 24.06
CA TRP A 11 -18.26 6.41 23.45
C TRP A 11 -18.00 4.98 23.92
N TRP A 12 -16.75 4.57 24.11
CA TRP A 12 -16.41 3.24 24.62
C TRP A 12 -16.97 2.99 26.03
N THR A 13 -17.09 4.06 26.84
CA THR A 13 -17.71 3.98 28.17
C THR A 13 -19.24 3.98 28.06
N ASP A 14 -19.83 4.84 27.22
CA ASP A 14 -21.29 4.96 27.08
C ASP A 14 -21.96 3.74 26.42
N LEU A 15 -21.28 3.03 25.51
CA LEU A 15 -21.82 1.82 24.88
C LEU A 15 -21.92 0.61 25.84
N PHE A 16 -21.10 0.59 26.90
CA PHE A 16 -20.89 -0.60 27.73
C PHE A 16 -21.04 -0.39 29.24
N THR A 17 -21.34 0.82 29.73
CA THR A 17 -21.55 1.07 31.17
C THR A 17 -22.88 1.79 31.49
N ARG A 18 -24.02 1.14 31.22
CA ARG A 18 -25.27 1.45 31.95
C ARG A 18 -25.53 0.40 33.04
N ARG A 19 -24.86 0.53 34.18
CA ARG A 19 -25.37 -0.01 35.45
C ARG A 19 -26.28 1.06 36.08
N ARG A 20 -27.56 0.71 36.24
CA ARG A 20 -28.53 1.50 37.02
C ARG A 20 -27.97 1.75 38.43
N ARG A 21 -27.93 3.01 38.85
CA ARG A 21 -28.14 3.38 40.26
C ARG A 21 -29.38 4.27 40.29
N SER A 22 -30.48 3.69 40.73
CA SER A 22 -31.63 4.44 41.22
C SER A 22 -31.31 4.87 42.65
N SER A 23 -31.13 6.17 42.90
CA SER A 23 -31.45 6.72 44.22
C SER A 23 -32.92 7.10 44.18
N LEU A 24 -33.72 6.38 44.96
CA LEU A 24 -34.95 6.88 45.52
C LEU A 24 -34.57 8.09 46.37
N ASP A 25 -35.10 9.26 46.05
CA ASP A 25 -35.59 10.25 47.00
C ASP A 25 -36.37 11.31 46.21
N ASP A 26 -37.43 11.82 46.84
CA ASP A 26 -38.44 12.79 46.35
C ASP A 26 -39.64 12.23 45.57
N LEU A 27 -40.52 11.58 46.35
CA LEU A 27 -41.97 11.70 46.19
C LEU A 27 -42.41 13.00 46.88
N ASP A 28 -42.89 13.99 46.11
CA ASP A 28 -44.20 14.56 46.43
C ASP A 28 -44.84 15.40 45.30
N ARG A 29 -46.10 15.04 45.03
CA ARG A 29 -47.22 15.86 44.54
C ARG A 29 -47.13 16.57 43.18
N ILE A 30 -47.77 15.98 42.15
CA ILE A 30 -48.73 16.68 41.25
C ILE A 30 -49.78 15.64 40.73
N GLU A 31 -51.08 15.92 40.91
CA GLU A 31 -52.22 15.15 40.37
C GLU A 31 -52.38 15.31 38.83
N PRO A 32 -53.01 14.35 38.11
CA PRO A 32 -53.04 14.35 36.65
C PRO A 32 -54.34 14.93 36.07
N THR A 33 -54.25 15.91 35.17
CA THR A 33 -55.32 16.19 34.20
C THR A 33 -55.05 15.44 32.90
N ALA A 34 -55.75 14.32 32.73
CA ALA A 34 -55.78 13.55 31.51
C ALA A 34 -56.66 14.22 30.44
N ARG A 35 -56.05 14.72 29.36
CA ARG A 35 -56.61 14.78 27.99
C ARG A 35 -55.53 15.31 27.03
N GLY A 36 -54.85 14.39 26.34
CA GLY A 36 -53.86 14.71 25.30
C GLY A 36 -52.73 13.69 25.12
N THR A 37 -52.65 12.67 25.97
CA THR A 37 -51.50 11.76 26.06
C THR A 37 -51.46 10.65 25.01
N ARG A 38 -52.55 10.36 24.30
CA ARG A 38 -52.57 9.24 23.33
C ARG A 38 -51.77 9.52 22.04
N ASN A 39 -51.76 10.75 21.53
CA ASN A 39 -50.91 11.09 20.37
C ASN A 39 -49.46 11.35 20.77
N ARG A 40 -49.17 12.02 21.91
CA ARG A 40 -47.79 12.32 22.31
C ARG A 40 -46.97 11.08 22.67
N MET A 41 -47.59 10.05 23.25
CA MET A 41 -46.90 8.79 23.59
C MET A 41 -46.53 7.98 22.35
N SER A 42 -47.40 7.93 21.33
CA SER A 42 -47.10 7.25 20.06
C SER A 42 -45.98 7.92 19.29
N TRP A 43 -45.91 9.26 19.29
CA TRP A 43 -44.80 10.00 18.67
C TRP A 43 -43.48 9.83 19.43
N LEU A 44 -43.50 9.77 20.77
CA LEU A 44 -42.30 9.53 21.59
C LEU A 44 -41.76 8.09 21.46
N VAL A 45 -42.65 7.10 21.32
CA VAL A 45 -42.26 5.70 21.05
C VAL A 45 -41.74 5.55 19.61
N LEU A 46 -42.34 6.24 18.62
CA LEU A 46 -41.82 6.26 17.25
C LEU A 46 -40.44 6.94 17.19
N LEU A 47 -40.24 8.07 17.89
CA LEU A 47 -38.96 8.77 18.00
C LEU A 47 -37.91 7.94 18.75
N ALA A 48 -38.29 7.24 19.82
CA ALA A 48 -37.39 6.33 20.54
C ALA A 48 -37.01 5.10 19.69
N LEU A 49 -37.94 4.55 18.91
CA LEU A 49 -37.67 3.48 17.95
C LEU A 49 -36.83 3.98 16.75
N LEU A 50 -37.05 5.22 16.29
CA LEU A 50 -36.20 5.88 15.28
C LEU A 50 -34.78 6.11 15.81
N CYS A 51 -34.63 6.57 17.04
CA CYS A 51 -33.32 6.78 17.69
C CYS A 51 -32.57 5.47 17.99
N LEU A 52 -33.28 4.36 18.17
CA LEU A 52 -32.69 3.01 18.26
C LEU A 52 -32.41 2.38 16.89
N ALA A 53 -33.09 2.82 15.82
CA ALA A 53 -32.85 2.35 14.45
C ALA A 53 -31.58 2.97 13.82
N LEU A 54 -31.23 4.21 14.17
CA LEU A 54 -30.06 4.93 13.64
C LEU A 54 -28.70 4.23 13.89
N PRO A 55 -28.34 3.75 15.10
CA PRO A 55 -27.11 3.00 15.32
C PRO A 55 -27.14 1.59 14.70
N GLY A 56 -28.34 1.03 14.47
CA GLY A 56 -28.49 -0.24 13.76
C GLY A 56 -28.10 -0.14 12.28
N CYS A 57 -28.49 0.95 11.62
CA CYS A 57 -28.12 1.20 10.22
C CYS A 57 -26.60 1.38 10.03
N SER A 58 -25.92 2.08 10.93
CA SER A 58 -24.46 2.26 10.84
C SER A 58 -23.69 0.96 11.08
N LEU A 59 -24.12 0.12 12.01
CA LEU A 59 -23.49 -1.19 12.27
C LEU A 59 -23.74 -2.17 11.12
N LEU A 60 -24.93 -2.18 10.53
CA LEU A 60 -25.23 -2.97 9.33
C LEU A 60 -24.38 -2.53 8.14
N LYS A 61 -24.23 -1.21 7.93
CA LYS A 61 -23.32 -0.66 6.90
C LYS A 61 -21.89 -1.10 7.16
N LEU A 62 -21.36 -0.93 8.37
CA LEU A 62 -20.00 -1.37 8.71
C LEU A 62 -19.81 -2.89 8.50
N LYS A 63 -20.80 -3.71 8.84
CA LYS A 63 -20.76 -5.15 8.59
C LYS A 63 -20.75 -5.48 7.10
N GLN A 64 -21.42 -4.69 6.26
CA GLN A 64 -21.36 -4.83 4.81
C GLN A 64 -19.99 -4.39 4.28
N GLU A 65 -19.51 -3.21 4.66
CA GLU A 65 -18.19 -2.68 4.30
C GLU A 65 -17.07 -3.68 4.60
N SER A 66 -17.07 -4.26 5.81
CA SER A 66 -16.08 -5.24 6.25
C SER A 66 -16.15 -6.54 5.43
N ARG A 67 -17.36 -7.05 5.15
CA ARG A 67 -17.54 -8.23 4.29
C ARG A 67 -17.08 -7.99 2.85
N ASP A 68 -17.42 -6.84 2.29
CA ASP A 68 -17.02 -6.48 0.92
C ASP A 68 -15.50 -6.33 0.83
N PHE A 69 -14.87 -5.74 1.85
CA PHE A 69 -13.41 -5.62 1.94
C PHE A 69 -12.70 -6.98 2.01
N HIS A 70 -13.20 -7.91 2.84
CA HIS A 70 -12.64 -9.27 2.96
C HIS A 70 -12.99 -10.22 1.80
N SER A 71 -13.82 -9.79 0.84
CA SER A 71 -14.19 -10.59 -0.34
C SER A 71 -13.78 -9.93 -1.66
N SER A 72 -12.85 -8.97 -1.57
CA SER A 72 -12.33 -8.21 -2.72
C SER A 72 -10.85 -8.46 -2.94
N THR A 73 -10.41 -8.22 -4.17
CA THR A 73 -9.01 -8.21 -4.59
C THR A 73 -8.65 -6.80 -5.04
N VAL A 74 -7.45 -6.34 -4.71
CA VAL A 74 -6.90 -5.09 -5.26
C VAL A 74 -6.14 -5.39 -6.56
N LEU A 75 -6.43 -4.64 -7.61
CA LEU A 75 -5.79 -4.69 -8.91
C LEU A 75 -4.81 -3.52 -9.02
N VAL A 76 -3.56 -3.79 -9.35
CA VAL A 76 -2.50 -2.77 -9.48
C VAL A 76 -1.87 -2.83 -10.86
N GLY A 77 -1.70 -1.67 -11.49
CA GLY A 77 -1.06 -1.56 -12.80
C GLY A 77 -0.59 -0.15 -13.08
N ARG A 78 -0.02 0.06 -14.27
CA ARG A 78 0.41 1.36 -14.77
C ARG A 78 -0.19 1.68 -16.12
N ILE A 79 -0.49 2.96 -16.33
CA ILE A 79 -0.89 3.51 -17.62
C ILE A 79 0.34 4.12 -18.29
N SER A 80 0.53 3.75 -19.55
CA SER A 80 1.49 4.34 -20.48
C SER A 80 0.75 4.84 -21.73
N THR A 81 1.34 5.73 -22.50
CA THR A 81 0.72 6.28 -23.72
C THR A 81 1.67 6.13 -24.90
N ALA A 82 1.11 5.80 -26.08
CA ALA A 82 1.89 5.67 -27.30
C ALA A 82 2.38 7.01 -27.86
N ALA A 83 1.66 8.09 -27.54
CA ALA A 83 2.03 9.47 -27.85
C ALA A 83 2.16 10.28 -26.54
N PRO A 84 2.88 11.42 -26.54
CA PRO A 84 2.96 12.30 -25.38
C PRO A 84 1.57 12.67 -24.86
N TRP A 85 1.37 12.50 -23.55
CA TRP A 85 0.12 12.81 -22.86
C TRP A 85 0.42 13.27 -21.43
N ASP A 86 -0.04 14.46 -21.09
CA ASP A 86 0.16 15.12 -19.80
C ASP A 86 -1.16 15.53 -19.13
N LYS A 87 -2.27 14.98 -19.64
CA LYS A 87 -3.63 15.24 -19.16
C LYS A 87 -4.13 14.10 -18.25
N PRO A 88 -5.25 14.29 -17.55
CA PRO A 88 -5.83 13.25 -16.73
C PRO A 88 -6.16 11.96 -17.47
N VAL A 89 -6.24 10.88 -16.71
CA VAL A 89 -6.60 9.54 -17.18
C VAL A 89 -7.62 8.94 -16.23
N VAL A 90 -8.64 8.30 -16.80
CA VAL A 90 -9.59 7.47 -16.04
C VAL A 90 -9.27 6.01 -16.31
N VAL A 91 -9.19 5.22 -15.24
CA VAL A 91 -8.97 3.77 -15.30
C VAL A 91 -10.13 3.08 -14.60
N ALA A 92 -10.71 2.05 -15.19
CA ALA A 92 -11.87 1.37 -14.65
C ALA A 92 -11.79 -0.15 -14.76
N ALA A 93 -12.29 -0.82 -13.73
CA ALA A 93 -12.62 -2.22 -13.75
C ALA A 93 -14.12 -2.37 -13.98
N TYR A 94 -14.49 -3.30 -14.87
CA TYR A 94 -15.88 -3.56 -15.20
C TYR A 94 -16.16 -5.05 -15.33
N ALA A 95 -17.40 -5.42 -15.02
CA ALA A 95 -17.96 -6.74 -15.29
C ALA A 95 -18.78 -6.67 -16.58
N LYS A 96 -18.76 -7.76 -17.36
CA LYS A 96 -19.53 -7.88 -18.61
C LYS A 96 -20.60 -8.96 -18.47
N SER A 97 -21.84 -8.64 -18.83
CA SER A 97 -22.96 -9.59 -18.89
C SER A 97 -23.70 -9.43 -20.22
N GLY A 98 -23.46 -10.34 -21.17
CA GLY A 98 -23.83 -10.14 -22.57
C GLY A 98 -23.12 -8.90 -23.13
N ASP A 99 -23.88 -7.98 -23.73
CA ASP A 99 -23.35 -6.70 -24.23
C ASP A 99 -23.37 -5.57 -23.20
N ARG A 100 -23.90 -5.83 -21.99
CA ARG A 100 -23.92 -4.82 -20.92
C ARG A 100 -22.63 -4.82 -20.14
N ILE A 101 -22.10 -3.63 -19.89
CA ILE A 101 -20.99 -3.40 -18.98
C ILE A 101 -21.50 -2.78 -17.68
N ALA A 102 -20.91 -3.19 -16.55
CA ALA A 102 -21.15 -2.59 -15.25
C ALA A 102 -19.81 -2.17 -14.66
N ILE A 103 -19.61 -0.87 -14.46
CA ILE A 103 -18.40 -0.34 -13.82
C ILE A 103 -18.42 -0.76 -12.35
N VAL A 104 -17.39 -1.48 -11.93
CA VAL A 104 -17.23 -2.01 -10.58
C VAL A 104 -16.50 -0.99 -9.70
N HIS A 105 -15.43 -0.42 -10.24
CA HIS A 105 -14.63 0.60 -9.61
C HIS A 105 -13.84 1.37 -10.68
N HIS A 106 -13.51 2.64 -10.40
CA HIS A 106 -12.67 3.45 -11.27
C HIS A 106 -11.74 4.32 -10.43
N ALA A 107 -10.67 4.79 -11.06
CA ALA A 107 -9.65 5.65 -10.47
C ALA A 107 -9.39 6.82 -11.43
N PHE A 108 -9.13 7.99 -10.86
CA PHE A 108 -8.75 9.20 -11.59
C PHE A 108 -7.27 9.50 -11.35
N LEU A 109 -6.50 9.61 -12.42
CA LEU A 109 -5.07 9.94 -12.39
C LEU A 109 -4.89 11.33 -12.99
N HIS A 110 -4.04 12.17 -12.40
CA HIS A 110 -3.77 13.50 -12.92
C HIS A 110 -2.87 13.46 -14.17
N GLU A 111 -2.15 12.35 -14.36
CA GLU A 111 -1.31 12.06 -15.53
C GLU A 111 -1.20 10.52 -15.71
N PRO A 112 -0.66 10.00 -16.83
CA PRO A 112 -0.36 8.58 -16.97
C PRO A 112 0.59 8.07 -15.87
N GLY A 113 0.27 6.92 -15.28
CA GLY A 113 1.12 6.30 -14.26
C GLY A 113 0.40 5.20 -13.51
N SER A 114 0.79 4.95 -12.25
CA SER A 114 0.22 3.87 -11.45
C SER A 114 -1.22 4.11 -11.02
N TYR A 115 -2.00 3.04 -10.97
CA TYR A 115 -3.36 3.04 -10.43
C TYR A 115 -3.60 1.79 -9.56
N GLU A 116 -4.62 1.88 -8.72
CA GLU A 116 -5.14 0.77 -7.94
C GLU A 116 -6.66 0.74 -8.02
N LEU A 117 -7.24 -0.45 -8.17
CA LEU A 117 -8.69 -0.65 -8.16
C LEU A 117 -9.06 -1.77 -7.20
N ILE A 118 -10.23 -1.71 -6.57
CA ILE A 118 -10.75 -2.79 -5.73
C ILE A 118 -11.97 -3.43 -6.39
N VAL A 119 -11.95 -4.76 -6.53
CA VAL A 119 -13.02 -5.51 -7.20
C VAL A 119 -13.42 -6.72 -6.35
N PRO A 120 -14.71 -7.11 -6.31
CA PRO A 120 -15.14 -8.33 -5.62
C PRO A 120 -14.58 -9.57 -6.32
N LYS A 121 -14.64 -10.72 -5.65
CA LYS A 121 -14.38 -12.02 -6.29
C LYS A 121 -15.17 -12.18 -7.60
N GLY A 122 -14.50 -12.61 -8.67
CA GLY A 122 -15.14 -12.82 -9.97
C GLY A 122 -14.22 -12.51 -11.14
N GLU A 123 -14.78 -12.55 -12.35
CA GLU A 123 -14.09 -12.16 -13.58
C GLU A 123 -14.33 -10.67 -13.88
N HIS A 124 -13.25 -9.92 -14.08
CA HIS A 124 -13.28 -8.49 -14.39
C HIS A 124 -12.45 -8.18 -15.63
N ARG A 125 -12.74 -7.04 -16.25
CA ARG A 125 -11.94 -6.47 -17.35
C ARG A 125 -11.49 -5.07 -16.97
N LEU A 126 -10.42 -4.61 -17.62
CA LEU A 126 -9.87 -3.27 -17.41
C LEU A 126 -9.91 -2.46 -18.68
N PHE A 127 -10.24 -1.19 -18.50
CA PHE A 127 -10.28 -0.17 -19.53
C PHE A 127 -9.69 1.13 -18.97
N ALA A 128 -9.02 1.89 -19.82
CA ALA A 128 -8.57 3.24 -19.48
C ALA A 128 -8.66 4.15 -20.70
N PHE A 129 -8.86 5.44 -20.44
CA PHE A 129 -8.82 6.48 -21.47
C PHE A 129 -8.23 7.78 -20.91
N GLY A 130 -7.64 8.58 -21.78
CA GLY A 130 -7.19 9.93 -21.44
C GLY A 130 -8.37 10.89 -21.48
N ASP A 131 -8.66 11.56 -20.37
CA ASP A 131 -9.77 12.50 -20.25
C ASP A 131 -9.30 13.92 -20.59
N SER A 132 -9.46 14.26 -21.86
CA SER A 132 -8.91 15.46 -22.47
C SER A 132 -9.68 16.74 -22.14
N ASN A 133 -10.96 16.59 -21.82
CA ASN A 133 -11.94 17.67 -21.62
C ASN A 133 -12.50 17.70 -20.17
N GLY A 134 -12.14 16.73 -19.33
CA GLY A 134 -12.51 16.66 -17.93
C GLY A 134 -13.97 16.25 -17.69
N ASN A 135 -14.63 15.63 -18.68
CA ASN A 135 -16.05 15.26 -18.59
C ASN A 135 -16.25 13.89 -17.91
N LEU A 136 -15.18 13.13 -17.65
CA LEU A 136 -15.21 11.77 -17.11
C LEU A 136 -16.02 10.79 -17.97
N SER A 137 -16.15 11.05 -19.26
CA SER A 137 -16.84 10.23 -20.24
C SER A 137 -15.87 9.84 -21.34
N TYR A 138 -15.89 8.58 -21.75
CA TYR A 138 -15.01 8.14 -22.84
C TYR A 138 -15.48 8.70 -24.19
N ASP A 139 -14.70 9.60 -24.78
CA ASP A 139 -14.98 10.19 -26.09
C ASP A 139 -14.16 9.53 -27.21
N GLU A 140 -14.71 9.49 -28.44
CA GLU A 140 -14.07 8.79 -29.58
C GLU A 140 -12.69 9.33 -29.96
N SER A 141 -12.42 10.62 -29.71
CA SER A 141 -11.13 11.25 -29.99
C SER A 141 -10.05 10.94 -28.95
N GLU A 142 -10.41 10.31 -27.83
CA GLU A 142 -9.52 10.14 -26.69
C GLU A 142 -8.68 8.87 -26.80
N PRO A 143 -7.38 8.93 -26.45
CA PRO A 143 -6.56 7.74 -26.46
C PRO A 143 -7.05 6.77 -25.38
N ALA A 144 -7.22 5.51 -25.76
CA ALA A 144 -7.79 4.50 -24.88
C ALA A 144 -7.06 3.16 -25.01
N GLY A 145 -7.28 2.28 -24.03
CA GLY A 145 -6.66 0.98 -23.95
C GLY A 145 -7.44 0.00 -23.10
N VAL A 146 -7.31 -1.29 -23.41
CA VAL A 146 -7.90 -2.39 -22.65
C VAL A 146 -6.86 -3.41 -22.26
N TYR A 147 -7.05 -4.02 -21.09
CA TYR A 147 -6.20 -5.12 -20.69
C TYR A 147 -6.64 -6.37 -21.48
N PRO A 148 -5.71 -7.07 -22.17
CA PRO A 148 -6.04 -8.02 -23.23
C PRO A 148 -6.77 -9.29 -22.79
N SER A 149 -6.75 -9.63 -21.50
CA SER A 149 -7.37 -10.85 -20.98
C SER A 149 -8.24 -10.55 -19.76
N PRO A 150 -9.31 -11.33 -19.51
CA PRO A 150 -10.04 -11.21 -18.27
C PRO A 150 -9.17 -11.46 -17.03
N ILE A 151 -9.57 -10.87 -15.91
CA ILE A 151 -8.87 -10.95 -14.62
C ILE A 151 -9.76 -11.71 -13.65
N ALA A 152 -9.32 -12.89 -13.25
CA ALA A 152 -9.98 -13.68 -12.22
C ALA A 152 -9.53 -13.22 -10.83
N ALA A 153 -10.32 -12.34 -10.21
CA ALA A 153 -10.13 -11.89 -8.83
C ALA A 153 -10.58 -12.99 -7.85
N SER A 154 -9.70 -13.35 -6.92
CA SER A 154 -9.96 -14.39 -5.91
C SER A 154 -10.86 -13.92 -4.77
N GLY A 155 -10.97 -12.60 -4.57
CA GLY A 155 -11.59 -11.99 -3.39
C GLY A 155 -10.62 -11.79 -2.23
N ALA A 156 -9.31 -11.84 -2.48
CA ALA A 156 -8.26 -11.60 -1.50
C ALA A 156 -7.03 -10.94 -2.15
N GLY A 157 -6.19 -10.29 -1.33
CA GLY A 157 -4.85 -9.87 -1.70
C GLY A 157 -4.77 -8.89 -2.88
N VAL A 158 -3.70 -9.03 -3.67
CA VAL A 158 -3.35 -8.16 -4.80
C VAL A 158 -3.07 -8.98 -6.06
N ILE A 159 -3.53 -8.48 -7.22
CA ILE A 159 -3.04 -8.88 -8.55
C ILE A 159 -2.34 -7.67 -9.16
N ALA A 160 -1.06 -7.80 -9.47
CA ALA A 160 -0.23 -6.72 -10.00
C ALA A 160 0.22 -6.98 -11.46
N SER A 161 0.96 -6.02 -12.01
CA SER A 161 1.45 -6.01 -13.41
C SER A 161 0.34 -5.91 -14.46
N LEU A 162 -0.76 -5.25 -14.12
CA LEU A 162 -1.92 -5.04 -14.99
C LEU A 162 -1.75 -3.81 -15.87
N ASP A 163 -0.64 -3.70 -16.59
CA ASP A 163 -0.30 -2.48 -17.31
C ASP A 163 -1.15 -2.28 -18.57
N LEU A 164 -1.44 -1.01 -18.89
CA LEU A 164 -2.24 -0.58 -20.03
C LEU A 164 -1.47 0.43 -20.88
N LEU A 165 -1.66 0.34 -22.19
CA LEU A 165 -1.13 1.30 -23.16
C LEU A 165 -2.30 2.02 -23.82
N LEU A 166 -2.34 3.34 -23.68
CA LEU A 166 -3.32 4.18 -24.36
C LEU A 166 -2.85 4.48 -25.78
N THR A 167 -3.73 4.24 -26.74
CA THR A 167 -3.49 4.45 -28.17
C THR A 167 -4.69 5.17 -28.79
N SER A 168 -4.48 5.84 -29.92
CA SER A 168 -5.59 6.42 -30.73
C SER A 168 -6.31 5.36 -31.59
N ALA A 169 -6.34 4.10 -31.14
CA ALA A 169 -6.96 3.02 -31.90
C ALA A 169 -8.49 3.20 -31.97
N PRO A 170 -9.15 2.73 -33.05
CA PRO A 170 -10.59 2.89 -33.21
C PRO A 170 -11.39 2.20 -32.08
N ALA A 171 -12.48 2.83 -31.67
CA ALA A 171 -13.26 2.46 -30.48
C ALA A 171 -13.93 1.08 -30.56
N ASP A 172 -14.17 0.57 -31.77
CA ASP A 172 -14.79 -0.73 -32.05
C ASP A 172 -14.03 -1.93 -31.46
N ARG A 173 -12.72 -1.77 -31.20
CA ARG A 173 -11.85 -2.81 -30.63
C ARG A 173 -11.79 -2.85 -29.10
N LEU A 174 -12.36 -1.85 -28.41
CA LEU A 174 -12.16 -1.66 -26.97
C LEU A 174 -13.29 -2.28 -26.11
N GLY A 175 -14.42 -2.63 -26.70
CA GLY A 175 -15.52 -3.31 -25.98
C GLY A 175 -16.14 -2.48 -24.83
N VAL A 176 -15.88 -1.17 -24.79
CA VAL A 176 -16.52 -0.16 -23.95
C VAL A 176 -17.15 0.89 -24.88
N PRO A 177 -18.47 1.16 -24.81
CA PRO A 177 -19.13 2.12 -25.71
C PRO A 177 -18.63 3.56 -25.50
N VAL A 178 -18.49 4.31 -26.59
CA VAL A 178 -18.31 5.78 -26.55
C VAL A 178 -19.49 6.42 -25.79
N GLY A 179 -19.20 7.42 -24.97
CA GLY A 179 -20.16 8.07 -24.07
C GLY A 179 -20.35 7.37 -22.72
N THR A 180 -19.66 6.24 -22.47
CA THR A 180 -19.65 5.62 -21.13
C THR A 180 -19.08 6.62 -20.13
N THR A 181 -19.86 6.94 -19.09
CA THR A 181 -19.54 7.96 -18.08
C THR A 181 -19.14 7.32 -16.76
N PHE A 182 -18.11 7.89 -16.13
CA PHE A 182 -17.53 7.43 -14.87
C PHE A 182 -17.80 8.51 -13.80
N SER A 183 -18.57 8.17 -12.76
CA SER A 183 -19.04 9.14 -11.76
C SER A 183 -17.98 9.41 -10.69
N ALA A 184 -17.67 10.68 -10.39
CA ALA A 184 -16.80 11.08 -9.28
C ALA A 184 -17.41 10.86 -7.86
N GLY A 185 -18.51 10.10 -7.74
CA GLY A 185 -19.21 9.87 -6.48
C GLY A 185 -19.81 11.15 -5.90
N HIS A 186 -19.72 11.34 -4.59
CA HIS A 186 -20.22 12.53 -3.89
C HIS A 186 -19.27 13.75 -3.98
N LEU A 187 -18.08 13.58 -4.56
CA LEU A 187 -17.10 14.65 -4.65
C LEU A 187 -17.50 15.64 -5.76
N ARG A 188 -17.42 16.94 -5.46
CA ARG A 188 -17.72 18.02 -6.43
C ARG A 188 -16.73 18.07 -7.60
N ARG A 189 -15.52 17.52 -7.42
CA ARG A 189 -14.48 17.39 -8.45
C ARG A 189 -13.77 16.05 -8.26
N PRO A 190 -13.44 15.32 -9.34
CA PRO A 190 -12.66 14.10 -9.24
C PRO A 190 -11.29 14.43 -8.64
N HIS A 191 -10.94 13.68 -7.61
CA HIS A 191 -9.70 13.83 -6.89
C HIS A 191 -8.72 12.75 -7.35
N SER A 192 -7.44 13.09 -7.59
CA SER A 192 -6.49 12.11 -8.13
C SER A 192 -6.04 11.08 -7.08
N THR A 193 -6.24 9.80 -7.38
CA THR A 193 -5.77 8.69 -6.52
C THR A 193 -4.31 8.31 -6.78
N GLN A 194 -3.65 8.99 -7.73
CA GLN A 194 -2.25 8.76 -8.11
C GLN A 194 -1.28 9.40 -7.10
N ALA A 195 -0.19 8.70 -6.77
CA ALA A 195 0.84 9.18 -5.86
C ALA A 195 1.42 10.52 -6.31
N GLY A 196 1.59 11.47 -5.38
CA GLY A 196 2.11 12.80 -5.65
C GLY A 196 1.05 13.80 -6.13
N ALA A 197 -0.24 13.42 -6.06
CA ALA A 197 -1.33 14.36 -6.27
C ALA A 197 -1.17 15.58 -5.35
N ILE A 198 -1.33 16.76 -5.93
CA ILE A 198 -1.27 18.03 -5.19
C ILE A 198 -2.65 18.30 -4.60
N ALA A 199 -2.68 18.61 -3.31
CA ALA A 199 -3.88 18.97 -2.57
C ALA A 199 -3.57 20.11 -1.58
N HIS A 200 -4.61 20.77 -1.08
CA HIS A 200 -4.47 21.77 -0.02
C HIS A 200 -4.88 21.17 1.32
N LEU A 201 -4.19 21.59 2.40
CA LEU A 201 -4.47 21.08 3.74
C LEU A 201 -5.91 21.36 4.21
N ASP A 202 -6.53 22.40 3.67
CA ASP A 202 -7.91 22.81 3.96
C ASP A 202 -8.96 22.14 3.05
N ASP A 203 -8.54 21.26 2.13
CA ASP A 203 -9.46 20.56 1.24
C ASP A 203 -10.43 19.67 2.05
N PRO A 204 -11.72 19.57 1.66
CA PRO A 204 -12.72 18.81 2.41
C PRO A 204 -12.34 17.35 2.65
N VAL A 205 -11.62 16.74 1.71
CA VAL A 205 -11.12 15.36 1.81
C VAL A 205 -10.17 15.18 2.99
N PHE A 206 -9.46 16.21 3.44
CA PHE A 206 -8.56 16.13 4.60
C PHE A 206 -9.23 16.52 5.93
N SER A 207 -10.55 16.70 5.94
CA SER A 207 -11.27 17.03 7.16
C SER A 207 -11.28 15.87 8.16
N SER A 208 -11.46 16.20 9.44
CA SER A 208 -11.72 15.19 10.49
C SER A 208 -12.95 14.33 10.19
N ALA A 209 -13.95 14.86 9.47
CA ALA A 209 -15.12 14.08 9.06
C ALA A 209 -14.75 12.98 8.05
N SER A 210 -13.92 13.33 7.05
CA SER A 210 -13.37 12.36 6.09
C SER A 210 -12.45 11.34 6.78
N GLY A 211 -11.64 11.76 7.76
CA GLY A 211 -10.83 10.85 8.58
C GLY A 211 -11.69 9.80 9.31
N LYS A 212 -12.80 10.23 9.90
CA LYS A 212 -13.80 9.33 10.53
C LYS A 212 -14.48 8.43 9.49
N GLN A 213 -14.84 8.94 8.32
CA GLN A 213 -15.38 8.10 7.24
C GLN A 213 -14.39 7.01 6.84
N GLY A 214 -13.11 7.33 6.65
CA GLY A 214 -12.07 6.33 6.34
C GLY A 214 -11.86 5.28 7.43
N TYR A 215 -12.31 5.54 8.67
CA TYR A 215 -12.29 4.56 9.76
C TYR A 215 -13.56 3.69 9.82
N TRP A 216 -14.74 4.30 9.64
CA TRP A 216 -16.03 3.60 9.81
C TRP A 216 -16.65 3.05 8.52
N ALA A 217 -16.22 3.54 7.37
CA ALA A 217 -16.63 3.10 6.03
C ALA A 217 -15.40 3.04 5.09
N PRO A 218 -14.43 2.16 5.39
CA PRO A 218 -13.14 2.14 4.69
C PRO A 218 -13.26 1.74 3.20
N MET A 219 -14.25 0.93 2.81
CA MET A 219 -14.44 0.52 1.41
C MET A 219 -15.01 1.69 0.60
N GLU A 220 -16.03 2.37 1.13
CA GLU A 220 -16.57 3.59 0.51
C GLU A 220 -15.49 4.67 0.38
N PHE A 221 -14.74 4.94 1.45
CA PHE A 221 -13.63 5.90 1.41
C PHE A 221 -12.59 5.55 0.34
N PHE A 222 -12.17 4.27 0.27
CA PHE A 222 -11.19 3.84 -0.73
C PHE A 222 -11.72 4.03 -2.16
N LYS A 223 -13.01 3.78 -2.40
CA LYS A 223 -13.62 3.97 -3.72
C LYS A 223 -13.77 5.44 -4.13
N GLU A 224 -13.94 6.34 -3.17
CA GLU A 224 -14.13 7.77 -3.45
C GLU A 224 -12.80 8.56 -3.48
N ALA A 225 -11.94 8.34 -2.49
CA ALA A 225 -10.71 9.12 -2.28
C ALA A 225 -9.42 8.31 -2.48
N GLY A 226 -9.51 6.97 -2.55
CA GLY A 226 -8.35 6.08 -2.55
C GLY A 226 -7.61 6.08 -1.21
N GLY A 227 -6.41 5.51 -1.22
CA GLY A 227 -5.38 5.84 -0.22
C GLY A 227 -4.16 6.32 -0.97
N ASN A 228 -3.60 7.48 -0.59
CA ASN A 228 -2.64 8.19 -1.43
C ASN A 228 -1.54 8.90 -0.64
N VAL A 229 -0.41 9.16 -1.30
CA VAL A 229 0.63 10.08 -0.80
C VAL A 229 0.44 11.42 -1.48
N TYR A 230 0.03 12.40 -0.68
CA TYR A 230 -0.28 13.76 -1.09
C TYR A 230 0.89 14.70 -0.94
N PHE A 231 1.03 15.59 -1.91
CA PHE A 231 1.91 16.75 -1.81
C PHE A 231 1.07 18.01 -1.60
N LEU A 232 1.67 19.02 -0.97
CA LEU A 232 1.06 20.36 -0.89
C LEU A 232 1.58 21.32 -1.96
N GLU A 233 2.59 20.89 -2.70
CA GLU A 233 3.34 21.65 -3.70
C GLU A 233 4.06 20.67 -4.63
N PRO A 234 4.44 21.07 -5.87
CA PRO A 234 5.25 20.22 -6.75
C PRO A 234 6.51 19.70 -6.06
N TYR A 235 6.97 18.50 -6.42
CA TYR A 235 8.19 17.93 -5.85
C TYR A 235 9.42 18.80 -6.13
N ASP A 236 10.22 19.02 -5.08
CA ASP A 236 11.48 19.75 -5.13
C ASP A 236 12.65 18.82 -4.72
N PRO A 237 13.55 18.46 -5.66
CA PRO A 237 14.66 17.56 -5.37
C PRO A 237 15.71 18.14 -4.42
N ALA A 238 15.70 19.45 -4.15
CA ALA A 238 16.61 20.07 -3.19
C ALA A 238 16.15 19.89 -1.73
N ARG A 239 14.89 19.49 -1.50
CA ARG A 239 14.30 19.34 -0.17
C ARG A 239 14.10 17.89 0.17
N THR A 240 14.44 17.49 1.40
CA THR A 240 14.21 16.12 1.87
C THR A 240 12.72 15.92 2.19
N PRO A 241 12.04 14.97 1.55
CA PRO A 241 10.66 14.66 1.90
C PRO A 241 10.49 14.16 3.34
N ILE A 242 9.47 14.67 4.03
CA ILE A 242 8.94 14.12 5.28
C ILE A 242 7.53 13.59 5.00
N LEU A 243 7.37 12.28 5.09
CA LEU A 243 6.08 11.61 5.01
C LEU A 243 5.43 11.50 6.39
N PHE A 244 4.32 12.19 6.57
CA PHE A 244 3.45 12.02 7.75
C PHE A 244 2.40 10.94 7.53
N VAL A 245 2.25 10.06 8.52
CA VAL A 245 1.33 8.91 8.48
C VAL A 245 0.41 8.94 9.70
N HIS A 246 -0.87 9.23 9.48
CA HIS A 246 -1.86 9.41 10.56
C HIS A 246 -2.30 8.08 11.19
N GLY A 247 -2.95 8.18 12.36
CA GLY A 247 -3.54 7.05 13.08
C GLY A 247 -5.02 6.78 12.77
N ALA A 248 -5.66 6.00 13.64
CA ALA A 248 -7.08 5.67 13.54
C ALA A 248 -7.96 6.93 13.51
N ALA A 249 -8.85 7.01 12.51
CA ALA A 249 -9.73 8.15 12.24
C ALA A 249 -9.01 9.50 12.03
N GLY A 250 -7.69 9.50 11.85
CA GLY A 250 -6.89 10.69 11.62
C GLY A 250 -6.99 11.22 10.19
N SER A 251 -6.40 12.39 9.98
CA SER A 251 -6.38 13.11 8.71
C SER A 251 -5.12 13.96 8.56
N PRO A 252 -4.76 14.43 7.35
CA PRO A 252 -3.63 15.35 7.17
C PRO A 252 -3.72 16.62 8.02
N GLN A 253 -4.93 17.10 8.31
CA GLN A 253 -5.13 18.29 9.14
C GLN A 253 -4.63 18.13 10.58
N ASP A 254 -4.54 16.90 11.10
CA ASP A 254 -4.02 16.64 12.45
C ASP A 254 -2.53 16.97 12.56
N TRP A 255 -1.81 17.00 11.43
CA TRP A 255 -0.40 17.34 11.33
C TRP A 255 -0.13 18.83 11.13
N ARG A 256 -1.15 19.70 11.18
CA ARG A 256 -0.98 21.14 10.91
C ARG A 256 0.11 21.78 11.77
N ALA A 257 0.16 21.45 13.05
CA ALA A 257 1.21 21.96 13.93
C ALA A 257 2.62 21.52 13.50
N PHE A 258 2.80 20.27 13.03
CA PHE A 258 4.07 19.82 12.47
C PHE A 258 4.40 20.56 11.17
N PHE A 259 3.43 20.66 10.26
CA PHE A 259 3.59 21.37 9.00
C PHE A 259 4.03 22.83 9.20
N ASP A 260 3.45 23.53 10.18
CA ASP A 260 3.76 24.93 10.49
C ASP A 260 5.17 25.11 11.11
N HIS A 261 5.72 24.07 11.75
CA HIS A 261 7.01 24.13 12.46
C HIS A 261 8.17 23.45 11.72
N VAL A 262 7.91 22.66 10.67
CA VAL A 262 8.98 22.08 9.86
C VAL A 262 9.70 23.19 9.09
N ASP A 263 11.03 23.15 9.04
CA ASP A 263 11.82 24.01 8.16
C ASP A 263 11.61 23.61 6.69
N ARG A 264 10.64 24.28 6.06
CA ARG A 264 10.24 24.03 4.66
C ARG A 264 11.25 24.50 3.62
N SER A 265 12.32 25.19 4.02
CA SER A 265 13.45 25.48 3.12
C SER A 265 14.33 24.25 2.88
N ARG A 266 14.27 23.27 3.79
CA ARG A 266 15.08 22.05 3.76
C ARG A 266 14.25 20.79 3.58
N HIS A 267 12.98 20.83 3.98
CA HIS A 267 12.09 19.69 3.93
C HIS A 267 10.84 19.97 3.10
N GLN A 268 10.34 18.94 2.44
CA GLN A 268 9.05 18.98 1.76
C GLN A 268 8.08 18.04 2.46
N VAL A 269 6.91 18.55 2.84
CA VAL A 269 5.92 17.79 3.61
C VAL A 269 5.01 17.00 2.68
N TRP A 270 4.90 15.69 2.94
CA TRP A 270 3.99 14.76 2.29
C TRP A 270 3.05 14.12 3.33
N PHE A 271 1.85 13.71 2.89
CA PHE A 271 0.90 12.99 3.75
C PHE A 271 0.49 11.67 3.12
N PHE A 272 0.67 10.56 3.85
CA PHE A 272 -0.03 9.33 3.50
C PHE A 272 -1.41 9.35 4.14
N TYR A 273 -2.45 9.57 3.33
CA TYR A 273 -3.84 9.61 3.78
C TYR A 273 -4.60 8.40 3.22
N TYR A 274 -5.13 7.58 4.13
CA TYR A 274 -5.63 6.25 3.81
C TYR A 274 -6.83 5.88 4.69
N PRO A 275 -7.69 4.92 4.28
CA PRO A 275 -8.79 4.44 5.09
C PRO A 275 -8.27 3.67 6.30
N SER A 276 -8.08 4.36 7.42
CA SER A 276 -7.51 3.76 8.64
C SER A 276 -8.34 2.61 9.24
N GLY A 277 -9.60 2.44 8.84
CA GLY A 277 -10.41 1.28 9.24
C GLY A 277 -10.10 0.00 8.46
N ALA A 278 -9.42 0.11 7.32
CA ALA A 278 -8.96 -1.05 6.56
C ALA A 278 -7.86 -1.82 7.29
N SER A 279 -7.57 -3.05 6.84
CA SER A 279 -6.46 -3.83 7.39
C SER A 279 -5.14 -3.04 7.34
N VAL A 280 -4.40 -3.05 8.45
CA VAL A 280 -3.11 -2.38 8.61
C VAL A 280 -2.10 -2.97 7.62
N ASP A 281 -2.12 -4.28 7.40
CA ASP A 281 -1.25 -4.94 6.42
C ASP A 281 -1.54 -4.48 4.98
N SER A 282 -2.82 -4.35 4.64
CA SER A 282 -3.24 -3.85 3.33
C SER A 282 -2.79 -2.40 3.10
N MET A 283 -2.87 -1.55 4.13
CA MET A 283 -2.42 -0.16 4.05
C MET A 283 -0.89 -0.04 4.01
N ALA A 284 -0.16 -0.95 4.66
CA ALA A 284 1.30 -1.03 4.56
C ALA A 284 1.75 -1.41 3.14
N HIS A 285 1.04 -2.33 2.49
CA HIS A 285 1.32 -2.71 1.10
C HIS A 285 0.90 -1.62 0.11
N LEU A 286 -0.19 -0.89 0.38
CA LEU A 286 -0.53 0.31 -0.38
C LEU A 286 0.56 1.39 -0.27
N LEU A 287 1.09 1.63 0.93
CA LEU A 287 2.19 2.56 1.15
C LEU A 287 3.43 2.15 0.34
N PHE A 288 3.75 0.85 0.28
CA PHE A 288 4.80 0.32 -0.58
C PHE A 288 4.57 0.75 -2.04
N TRP A 289 3.39 0.50 -2.61
CA TRP A 289 3.11 0.86 -4.00
C TRP A 289 3.21 2.37 -4.24
N LYS A 290 2.70 3.20 -3.31
CA LYS A 290 2.79 4.66 -3.46
C LYS A 290 4.23 5.15 -3.43
N LEU A 291 5.03 4.73 -2.44
CA LEU A 291 6.43 5.14 -2.36
C LEU A 291 7.28 4.55 -3.48
N PHE A 292 7.02 3.31 -3.91
CA PHE A 292 7.69 2.72 -5.07
C PHE A 292 7.48 3.56 -6.33
N ASN A 293 6.24 3.97 -6.62
CA ASN A 293 5.93 4.78 -7.79
C ASN A 293 6.49 6.20 -7.69
N LEU A 294 6.51 6.81 -6.50
CA LEU A 294 7.19 8.08 -6.29
C LEU A 294 8.71 7.94 -6.50
N GLN A 295 9.32 6.85 -6.04
CA GLN A 295 10.75 6.62 -6.25
C GLN A 295 11.08 6.35 -7.72
N LEU A 296 10.16 5.69 -8.44
CA LEU A 296 10.27 5.49 -9.87
C LEU A 296 10.29 6.83 -10.63
N LYS A 297 9.41 7.76 -10.24
CA LYS A 297 9.28 9.07 -10.90
C LYS A 297 10.35 10.08 -10.49
N TYR A 298 10.61 10.22 -9.20
CA TYR A 298 11.35 11.35 -8.63
C TYR A 298 12.77 11.03 -8.18
N ARG A 299 13.12 9.75 -8.01
CA ARG A 299 14.48 9.31 -7.64
C ARG A 299 15.04 10.01 -6.40
N PHE A 300 14.19 10.26 -5.41
CA PHE A 300 14.63 10.95 -4.20
C PHE A 300 15.68 10.11 -3.44
N GLU A 301 16.71 10.78 -2.93
CA GLU A 301 17.83 10.11 -2.26
C GLU A 301 17.54 9.79 -0.79
N LYS A 302 16.63 10.56 -0.20
CA LYS A 302 16.31 10.54 1.22
C LYS A 302 14.82 10.75 1.39
N VAL A 303 14.24 10.09 2.38
CA VAL A 303 12.92 10.38 2.92
C VAL A 303 12.94 10.12 4.42
N HIS A 304 12.16 10.91 5.15
CA HIS A 304 11.90 10.71 6.57
C HIS A 304 10.44 10.34 6.74
N ILE A 305 10.14 9.41 7.63
CA ILE A 305 8.76 8.97 7.89
C ILE A 305 8.44 9.26 9.35
N THR A 306 7.36 9.99 9.58
CA THR A 306 6.84 10.28 10.92
C THR A 306 5.42 9.75 11.01
N ALA A 307 5.15 8.91 12.00
CA ALA A 307 3.89 8.22 12.12
C ALA A 307 3.27 8.38 13.51
N HIS A 308 1.96 8.55 13.56
CA HIS A 308 1.21 8.66 14.81
C HIS A 308 0.31 7.45 15.01
N SER A 309 0.26 6.96 16.25
CA SER A 309 -0.67 5.92 16.68
C SER A 309 -0.61 4.69 15.74
N MET A 310 -1.74 4.19 15.26
CA MET A 310 -1.82 3.06 14.32
C MET A 310 -1.00 3.26 13.03
N GLY A 311 -0.72 4.50 12.61
CA GLY A 311 0.14 4.78 11.47
C GLY A 311 1.57 4.23 11.65
N GLY A 312 2.05 4.13 12.90
CA GLY A 312 3.34 3.49 13.19
C GLY A 312 3.36 2.00 12.88
N LEU A 313 2.22 1.31 13.05
CA LEU A 313 2.08 -0.11 12.67
C LEU A 313 2.12 -0.29 11.15
N VAL A 314 1.48 0.61 10.40
CA VAL A 314 1.53 0.65 8.93
C VAL A 314 2.97 0.79 8.45
N VAL A 315 3.70 1.78 8.97
CA VAL A 315 5.10 2.03 8.58
C VAL A 315 6.00 0.87 8.99
N ARG A 316 5.84 0.30 10.20
CA ARG A 316 6.66 -0.84 10.64
C ARG A 316 6.43 -2.09 9.79
N SER A 317 5.19 -2.39 9.39
CA SER A 317 4.89 -3.49 8.47
C SER A 317 5.47 -3.25 7.08
N PHE A 318 5.33 -2.02 6.55
CA PHE A 318 5.95 -1.61 5.28
C PHE A 318 7.48 -1.83 5.32
N LEU A 319 8.16 -1.34 6.37
CA LEU A 319 9.60 -1.49 6.52
C LEU A 319 10.03 -2.94 6.74
N LEU A 320 9.23 -3.74 7.46
CA LEU A 320 9.47 -5.16 7.67
C LEU A 320 9.52 -5.92 6.33
N ASN A 321 8.54 -5.65 5.46
CA ASN A 321 8.32 -6.42 4.24
C ASN A 321 9.10 -5.87 3.04
N HIS A 322 9.25 -4.55 2.97
CA HIS A 322 9.79 -3.87 1.79
C HIS A 322 10.98 -2.97 2.11
N GLY A 323 11.31 -2.67 3.37
CA GLY A 323 12.29 -1.64 3.72
C GLY A 323 13.69 -1.83 3.13
N GLY A 324 14.11 -3.07 2.82
CA GLY A 324 15.34 -3.36 2.08
C GLY A 324 15.36 -2.79 0.65
N GLN A 325 14.19 -2.56 0.05
CA GLN A 325 14.01 -1.92 -1.27
C GLN A 325 13.97 -0.38 -1.16
N PHE A 326 13.96 0.15 0.07
CA PHE A 326 13.84 1.58 0.37
C PHE A 326 15.04 2.08 1.20
N PRO A 327 16.29 1.90 0.73
CA PRO A 327 17.49 2.32 1.47
C PRO A 327 17.58 3.85 1.65
N TYR A 328 16.73 4.61 0.97
CA TYR A 328 16.57 6.06 1.07
C TYR A 328 15.69 6.49 2.25
N VAL A 329 14.98 5.59 2.93
CA VAL A 329 14.38 5.89 4.24
C VAL A 329 15.53 6.04 5.23
N LYS A 330 15.72 7.24 5.80
CA LYS A 330 16.83 7.51 6.75
C LYS A 330 16.37 7.70 8.19
N LEU A 331 15.11 8.09 8.38
CA LEU A 331 14.50 8.33 9.68
C LEU A 331 13.11 7.72 9.72
N PHE A 332 12.83 6.97 10.78
CA PHE A 332 11.49 6.62 11.20
C PHE A 332 11.26 7.19 12.60
N LEU A 333 10.22 8.01 12.77
CA LEU A 333 9.80 8.52 14.07
C LEU A 333 8.37 8.11 14.35
N SER A 334 8.14 7.39 15.44
CA SER A 334 6.81 6.98 15.86
C SER A 334 6.33 7.78 17.06
N ILE A 335 5.06 8.16 17.08
CA ILE A 335 4.42 8.93 18.16
C ILE A 335 3.22 8.15 18.69
N SER A 336 3.26 7.73 19.95
CA SER A 336 2.15 7.02 20.62
C SER A 336 1.65 5.75 19.90
N THR A 337 2.55 5.03 19.23
CA THR A 337 2.20 3.81 18.48
C THR A 337 1.88 2.63 19.42
N PRO A 338 0.78 1.90 19.23
CA PRO A 338 0.43 0.73 20.05
C PRO A 338 1.23 -0.52 19.66
N TRP A 339 2.54 -0.55 19.95
CA TRP A 339 3.41 -1.68 19.60
C TRP A 339 3.01 -3.02 20.22
N GLY A 340 2.32 -2.98 21.36
CA GLY A 340 1.73 -4.15 22.04
C GLY A 340 0.30 -4.50 21.61
N GLY A 341 -0.26 -3.77 20.64
CA GLY A 341 -1.65 -3.92 20.22
C GLY A 341 -2.60 -3.17 21.14
N GLU A 342 -3.90 -3.36 20.89
CA GLU A 342 -4.97 -2.67 21.61
C GLU A 342 -6.01 -3.68 22.12
N PRO A 343 -6.07 -3.94 23.45
CA PRO A 343 -7.04 -4.87 24.04
C PRO A 343 -8.51 -4.56 23.71
N LEU A 344 -8.87 -3.28 23.50
CA LEU A 344 -10.23 -2.93 23.07
C LEU A 344 -10.55 -3.41 21.65
N ALA A 345 -9.55 -3.50 20.77
CA ALA A 345 -9.73 -4.07 19.43
C ALA A 345 -10.05 -5.57 19.53
N GLU A 346 -9.35 -6.31 20.38
CA GLU A 346 -9.63 -7.72 20.66
C GLU A 346 -11.04 -7.92 21.25
N PHE A 347 -11.42 -7.07 22.21
CA PHE A 347 -12.77 -7.09 22.77
C PHE A 347 -13.83 -6.83 21.69
N GLY A 348 -13.59 -5.85 20.82
CA GLY A 348 -14.45 -5.50 19.69
C GLY A 348 -14.60 -6.64 18.68
N VAL A 349 -13.51 -7.31 18.30
CA VAL A 349 -13.54 -8.49 17.42
C VAL A 349 -14.39 -9.61 18.02
N LYS A 350 -14.27 -9.85 19.33
CA LYS A 350 -14.99 -10.95 20.02
C LYS A 350 -16.48 -10.69 20.24
N HIS A 351 -16.88 -9.44 20.47
CA HIS A 351 -18.23 -9.13 20.98
C HIS A 351 -19.04 -8.17 20.10
N SER A 352 -18.43 -7.47 19.13
CA SER A 352 -19.16 -6.54 18.27
C SER A 352 -19.93 -7.26 17.17
N PRO A 353 -21.18 -6.83 16.85
CA PRO A 353 -21.93 -7.37 15.71
C PRO A 353 -21.32 -6.98 14.35
N ALA A 354 -20.41 -6.01 14.33
CA ALA A 354 -19.67 -5.56 13.15
C ALA A 354 -18.22 -5.25 13.53
N VAL A 355 -17.27 -5.79 12.78
CA VAL A 355 -15.83 -5.68 13.07
C VAL A 355 -15.17 -4.77 12.03
N ILE A 356 -14.50 -3.72 12.51
CA ILE A 356 -13.63 -2.89 11.66
C ILE A 356 -12.41 -3.73 11.27
N PRO A 357 -12.06 -3.85 9.98
CA PRO A 357 -10.95 -4.70 9.53
C PRO A 357 -9.63 -4.48 10.29
N SER A 358 -9.26 -3.22 10.56
CA SER A 358 -8.05 -2.87 11.32
C SER A 358 -8.00 -3.46 12.74
N TRP A 359 -9.15 -3.77 13.35
CA TRP A 359 -9.18 -4.37 14.70
C TRP A 359 -8.60 -5.77 14.71
N ASN A 360 -8.76 -6.53 13.63
CA ASN A 360 -8.19 -7.88 13.54
C ASN A 360 -6.65 -7.83 13.66
N ASP A 361 -6.04 -6.82 13.04
CA ASP A 361 -4.59 -6.63 13.03
C ASP A 361 -4.04 -6.09 14.35
N MET A 362 -4.83 -5.32 15.12
CA MET A 362 -4.37 -4.71 16.38
C MET A 362 -4.54 -5.59 17.62
N GLN A 363 -5.02 -6.82 17.48
CA GLN A 363 -5.17 -7.73 18.62
C GLN A 363 -3.79 -8.06 19.22
N PRO A 364 -3.55 -7.90 20.53
CA PRO A 364 -2.22 -8.09 21.13
C PRO A 364 -1.56 -9.45 20.82
N GLN A 365 -2.36 -10.51 20.77
CA GLN A 365 -1.91 -11.87 20.43
C GLN A 365 -2.24 -12.28 18.99
N GLY A 366 -2.71 -11.34 18.16
CA GLY A 366 -3.00 -11.59 16.75
C GLY A 366 -1.74 -11.82 15.92
N ARG A 367 -1.88 -12.57 14.82
CA ARG A 367 -0.79 -12.91 13.90
C ARG A 367 0.00 -11.68 13.44
N PHE A 368 -0.69 -10.59 13.08
CA PHE A 368 -0.07 -9.34 12.66
C PHE A 368 0.83 -8.74 13.76
N MET A 369 0.31 -8.55 14.98
CA MET A 369 1.09 -7.97 16.08
C MET A 369 2.31 -8.82 16.48
N GLN A 370 2.22 -10.14 16.31
CA GLN A 370 3.34 -11.05 16.55
C GLN A 370 4.43 -10.95 15.46
N SER A 371 4.04 -10.68 14.21
CA SER A 371 4.98 -10.65 13.07
C SER A 371 5.77 -9.35 12.95
N LEU A 372 5.28 -8.23 13.50
CA LEU A 372 5.87 -6.88 13.33
C LEU A 372 7.37 -6.78 13.62
N PHE A 373 7.87 -7.59 14.56
CA PHE A 373 9.28 -7.59 14.99
C PHE A 373 10.00 -8.90 14.66
N ALA A 374 9.48 -9.70 13.72
CA ALA A 374 10.09 -10.96 13.29
C ALA A 374 11.48 -10.77 12.63
N ARG A 375 11.74 -9.57 12.09
CA ARG A 375 13.05 -9.14 11.58
C ARG A 375 13.34 -7.72 12.05
N PRO A 376 14.61 -7.37 12.31
CA PRO A 376 14.98 -6.01 12.68
C PRO A 376 14.66 -5.02 11.55
N LEU A 377 14.55 -3.73 11.89
CA LEU A 377 14.52 -2.68 10.89
C LEU A 377 15.75 -2.76 9.96
N PRO A 378 15.59 -2.41 8.66
CA PRO A 378 16.72 -2.33 7.74
C PRO A 378 17.85 -1.45 8.31
N PRO A 379 19.12 -1.84 8.08
CA PRO A 379 20.26 -1.04 8.52
C PRO A 379 20.25 0.33 7.85
N GLY A 380 20.67 1.36 8.59
CA GLY A 380 20.74 2.75 8.10
C GLY A 380 19.47 3.58 8.31
N ILE A 381 18.43 3.02 8.92
CA ILE A 381 17.27 3.77 9.42
C ILE A 381 17.51 4.12 10.89
N ASP A 382 17.55 5.41 11.20
CA ASP A 382 17.46 5.84 12.60
C ASP A 382 15.99 5.77 13.06
N TYR A 383 15.73 5.01 14.12
CA TYR A 383 14.39 4.92 14.70
C TYR A 383 14.28 5.70 16.02
N TYR A 384 13.28 6.55 16.14
CA TYR A 384 12.96 7.34 17.34
C TYR A 384 11.54 7.07 17.81
N LEU A 385 11.36 6.88 19.13
CA LEU A 385 10.08 6.56 19.74
C LEU A 385 9.65 7.69 20.69
N PHE A 386 8.55 8.36 20.35
CA PHE A 386 7.87 9.33 21.21
C PHE A 386 6.63 8.69 21.83
N PHE A 387 6.39 8.92 23.12
CA PHE A 387 5.19 8.43 23.80
C PHE A 387 4.59 9.50 24.73
N GLY A 388 3.28 9.52 24.81
CA GLY A 388 2.53 10.34 25.76
C GLY A 388 2.18 9.56 27.03
N HIS A 389 1.95 10.24 28.14
CA HIS A 389 1.55 9.61 29.40
C HIS A 389 0.48 10.36 30.20
N ARG A 390 -0.20 11.35 29.60
CA ARG A 390 -1.26 12.16 30.26
C ARG A 390 -2.66 11.55 30.12
N GLY A 391 -2.80 10.24 30.34
CA GLY A 391 -4.08 9.53 30.24
C GLY A 391 -4.95 9.50 31.49
N GLY A 392 -4.45 10.06 32.59
CA GLY A 392 -5.06 9.96 33.91
C GLY A 392 -4.65 8.68 34.65
N TYR A 393 -4.64 8.77 35.99
CA TYR A 393 -4.35 7.66 36.90
C TYR A 393 -5.66 7.14 37.54
N GLY A 394 -5.77 5.82 37.70
CA GLY A 394 -6.84 5.20 38.48
C GLY A 394 -6.39 3.88 39.07
N LEU A 395 -6.89 3.51 40.25
CA LEU A 395 -6.47 2.31 40.98
C LEU A 395 -6.60 0.99 40.18
N LEU A 396 -7.48 0.98 39.17
CA LEU A 396 -7.82 -0.17 38.34
C LEU A 396 -7.52 0.05 36.84
N ARG A 397 -6.93 1.19 36.46
CA ARG A 397 -6.63 1.52 35.05
C ARG A 397 -5.13 1.54 34.84
N PRO A 398 -4.60 0.79 33.84
CA PRO A 398 -3.20 0.90 33.46
C PRO A 398 -2.84 2.34 33.07
N THR A 399 -1.61 2.76 33.34
CA THR A 399 -1.09 4.06 32.88
C THR A 399 -1.12 4.11 31.36
N SER A 400 -1.57 5.23 30.81
CA SER A 400 -1.80 5.43 29.37
C SER A 400 -1.58 6.88 28.97
N ASP A 401 -1.66 7.15 27.67
CA ASP A 401 -1.82 8.50 27.11
C ASP A 401 -3.30 8.91 26.98
N GLY A 402 -4.22 8.15 27.57
CA GLY A 402 -5.66 8.37 27.51
C GLY A 402 -6.36 7.52 26.44
N THR A 403 -5.58 6.92 25.52
CA THR A 403 -6.07 5.95 24.53
C THR A 403 -5.29 4.65 24.62
N ILE A 404 -3.96 4.72 24.50
CA ILE A 404 -3.05 3.57 24.43
C ILE A 404 -2.27 3.44 25.74
N THR A 405 -2.23 2.22 26.28
CA THR A 405 -1.45 1.93 27.49
C THR A 405 0.05 2.14 27.28
N LEU A 406 0.77 2.56 28.33
CA LEU A 406 2.22 2.68 28.27
C LEU A 406 2.90 1.35 27.96
N ALA A 407 2.35 0.22 28.46
CA ALA A 407 2.86 -1.11 28.16
C ALA A 407 2.80 -1.42 26.65
N SER A 408 1.76 -0.97 25.95
CA SER A 408 1.66 -1.10 24.50
C SER A 408 2.59 -0.12 23.77
N GLN A 409 2.65 1.15 24.20
CA GLN A 409 3.55 2.16 23.63
C GLN A 409 5.04 1.83 23.80
N LEU A 410 5.40 1.09 24.85
CA LEU A 410 6.77 0.75 25.23
C LEU A 410 7.02 -0.76 25.17
N ARG A 411 6.46 -1.47 24.18
CA ARG A 411 6.77 -2.89 24.01
C ARG A 411 8.28 -3.10 23.81
N ALA A 412 8.86 -4.09 24.49
CA ALA A 412 10.31 -4.28 24.55
C ALA A 412 11.05 -4.32 23.20
N PRO A 413 10.57 -5.03 22.15
CA PRO A 413 11.23 -5.02 20.84
C PRO A 413 11.27 -3.63 20.19
N ALA A 414 10.22 -2.83 20.36
CA ALA A 414 10.21 -1.46 19.85
C ALA A 414 11.23 -0.57 20.58
N GLN A 415 11.36 -0.75 21.89
CA GLN A 415 12.38 -0.05 22.67
C GLN A 415 13.80 -0.46 22.26
N ALA A 416 14.03 -1.75 21.99
CA ALA A 416 15.33 -2.28 21.61
C ALA A 416 15.81 -1.78 20.23
N GLU A 417 14.88 -1.54 19.29
CA GLU A 417 15.20 -0.96 17.98
C GLU A 417 15.36 0.57 18.03
N ALA A 418 14.78 1.25 19.02
CA ALA A 418 14.78 2.70 19.11
C ALA A 418 16.17 3.21 19.50
N ARG A 419 16.70 4.14 18.71
CA ARG A 419 17.93 4.87 19.00
C ARG A 419 17.78 5.70 20.27
N MET A 420 16.63 6.35 20.43
CA MET A 420 16.25 7.13 21.60
C MET A 420 14.75 7.05 21.81
N ILE A 421 14.35 7.13 23.08
CA ILE A 421 12.95 7.11 23.53
C ILE A 421 12.69 8.40 24.30
N TYR A 422 11.62 9.11 23.97
CA TYR A 422 11.21 10.37 24.60
C TYR A 422 9.78 10.26 25.13
N GLY A 423 9.60 10.58 26.41
CA GLY A 423 8.29 10.67 27.05
C GLY A 423 7.85 12.12 27.19
N PHE A 424 6.57 12.38 26.98
CA PHE A 424 5.97 13.71 27.10
C PHE A 424 4.72 13.67 27.98
N ASP A 425 4.51 14.73 28.78
CA ASP A 425 3.28 14.94 29.56
C ASP A 425 2.13 15.42 28.68
N GLU A 426 1.85 14.62 27.66
CA GLU A 426 0.79 14.83 26.69
C GLU A 426 -0.09 13.59 26.61
N ASP A 427 -1.34 13.81 26.23
CA ASP A 427 -2.26 12.73 25.89
C ASP A 427 -2.09 12.32 24.42
N HIS A 428 -2.83 11.30 24.00
CA HIS A 428 -2.73 10.70 22.67
C HIS A 428 -2.86 11.70 21.51
N VAL A 429 -3.58 12.81 21.72
CA VAL A 429 -3.90 13.80 20.67
C VAL A 429 -3.06 15.06 20.82
N SER A 430 -2.99 15.62 22.03
CA SER A 430 -2.25 16.85 22.33
C SER A 430 -0.77 16.78 21.99
N ILE A 431 -0.18 15.57 22.04
CA ILE A 431 1.21 15.32 21.62
C ILE A 431 1.51 15.82 20.20
N LEU A 432 0.51 15.83 19.31
CA LEU A 432 0.66 16.31 17.93
C LEU A 432 0.73 17.83 17.78
N SER A 433 0.42 18.57 18.84
CA SER A 433 0.41 20.03 18.87
C SER A 433 1.33 20.63 19.95
N SER A 434 2.09 19.78 20.63
CA SER A 434 2.93 20.18 21.76
C SER A 434 4.20 20.91 21.29
N PRO A 435 4.47 22.14 21.77
CA PRO A 435 5.70 22.86 21.44
C PRO A 435 6.97 22.11 21.84
N GLN A 436 6.93 21.35 22.95
CA GLN A 436 8.08 20.56 23.40
C GLN A 436 8.39 19.42 22.43
N VAL A 437 7.35 18.75 21.94
CA VAL A 437 7.47 17.69 20.93
C VAL A 437 8.06 18.25 19.64
N MET A 438 7.57 19.41 19.18
CA MET A 438 8.08 20.06 17.96
C MET A 438 9.55 20.44 18.08
N ALA A 439 9.96 21.03 19.21
CA ALA A 439 11.35 21.38 19.46
C ALA A 439 12.26 20.13 19.42
N GLN A 440 11.84 19.05 20.08
CA GLN A 440 12.59 17.79 20.06
C GLN A 440 12.63 17.15 18.66
N TYR A 441 11.52 17.23 17.92
CA TYR A 441 11.42 16.73 16.55
C TYR A 441 12.39 17.45 15.61
N GLN A 442 12.43 18.78 15.64
CA GLN A 442 13.37 19.58 14.84
C GLN A 442 14.83 19.28 15.20
N ALA A 443 15.15 19.11 16.48
CA ALA A 443 16.49 18.74 16.92
C ALA A 443 16.94 17.37 16.34
N ILE A 444 16.01 16.41 16.26
CA ILE A 444 16.27 15.10 15.64
C ILE A 444 16.49 15.23 14.14
N LEU A 445 15.63 15.96 13.42
CA LEU A 445 15.80 16.23 11.99
C LEU A 445 17.19 16.82 11.70
N GLY A 446 17.56 17.89 12.41
CA GLY A 446 18.87 18.53 12.25
C GLY A 446 20.06 17.60 12.55
N SER A 447 19.90 16.67 13.49
CA SER A 447 20.93 15.66 13.81
C SER A 447 21.06 14.57 12.74
N VAL A 448 19.94 14.08 12.22
CA VAL A 448 19.91 13.07 11.15
C VAL A 448 20.49 13.65 9.86
N GLU A 449 20.15 14.88 9.50
CA GLU A 449 20.67 15.54 8.30
C GLU A 449 22.19 15.71 8.36
N LYS A 450 22.74 16.11 9.51
CA LYS A 450 24.20 16.22 9.70
C LYS A 450 24.91 14.87 9.53
N ARG A 451 24.30 13.78 10.02
CA ARG A 451 24.87 12.43 9.91
C ARG A 451 24.75 11.84 8.50
N THR A 452 23.67 12.16 7.79
CA THR A 452 23.40 11.65 6.43
C THR A 452 23.91 12.58 5.33
N GLY A 453 24.49 13.74 5.67
CA GLY A 453 24.98 14.76 4.74
C GLY A 453 26.30 14.44 4.05
N ALA A 454 27.11 13.52 4.61
CA ALA A 454 28.34 13.04 3.98
C ALA A 454 28.05 11.77 3.15
N GLY A 455 27.58 11.95 1.92
CA GLY A 455 27.50 10.84 0.97
C GLY A 455 28.90 10.35 0.58
N LEU A 456 29.06 9.04 0.36
CA LEU A 456 30.23 8.53 -0.35
C LEU A 456 30.35 9.25 -1.70
N PRO A 457 31.56 9.44 -2.26
CA PRO A 457 31.72 9.96 -3.60
C PRO A 457 30.85 9.16 -4.55
N ALA A 458 29.88 9.82 -5.19
CA ALA A 458 28.91 9.19 -6.06
C ALA A 458 29.06 9.69 -7.49
N GLY A 459 28.86 8.77 -8.43
CA GLY A 459 28.69 9.08 -9.84
C GLY A 459 27.27 8.85 -10.27
N ALA A 460 27.09 8.76 -11.58
CA ALA A 460 25.85 8.32 -12.20
C ALA A 460 26.17 7.27 -13.27
N LEU A 461 25.14 6.75 -13.93
CA LEU A 461 25.24 5.87 -15.07
C LEU A 461 24.33 6.41 -16.17
N ARG A 462 24.86 6.70 -17.35
CA ARG A 462 24.01 7.05 -18.49
C ARG A 462 23.52 5.77 -19.15
N LEU A 463 22.29 5.40 -18.87
CA LEU A 463 21.78 4.08 -19.25
C LEU A 463 20.91 4.19 -20.50
N ARG A 464 21.27 3.51 -21.57
CA ARG A 464 20.49 3.43 -22.81
C ARG A 464 19.95 2.02 -22.96
N PHE A 465 18.64 1.90 -23.20
CA PHE A 465 18.03 0.61 -23.49
C PHE A 465 16.83 0.73 -24.43
N SER A 466 16.54 -0.36 -25.14
CA SER A 466 15.40 -0.46 -26.05
C SER A 466 14.72 -1.83 -25.93
N TYR A 467 13.45 -1.89 -26.32
CA TYR A 467 12.67 -3.13 -26.42
C TYR A 467 12.50 -3.47 -27.89
N ASP A 468 12.95 -4.64 -28.31
CA ASP A 468 12.79 -5.10 -29.68
C ASP A 468 11.38 -5.67 -29.88
N GLY A 469 10.65 -5.19 -30.90
CA GLY A 469 9.36 -5.74 -31.30
C GLY A 469 8.20 -5.54 -30.31
N GLN A 470 8.31 -4.63 -29.34
CA GLN A 470 7.27 -4.42 -28.34
C GLN A 470 6.16 -3.49 -28.85
N GLU A 471 4.95 -4.02 -28.97
CA GLU A 471 3.73 -3.28 -29.39
C GLU A 471 2.83 -2.87 -28.22
N GLY A 472 3.10 -3.36 -27.00
CA GLY A 472 2.28 -3.13 -25.79
C GLY A 472 2.95 -2.28 -24.71
N PRO A 473 2.39 -2.26 -23.48
CA PRO A 473 2.99 -1.60 -22.33
C PRO A 473 4.43 -2.08 -22.10
N ARG A 474 5.35 -1.18 -21.77
CA ARG A 474 6.75 -1.53 -21.51
C ARG A 474 6.94 -1.90 -20.03
N PRO A 475 7.29 -3.15 -19.70
CA PRO A 475 7.52 -3.56 -18.32
C PRO A 475 8.74 -2.86 -17.72
N LEU A 476 8.74 -2.63 -16.42
CA LEU A 476 9.78 -1.89 -15.70
C LEU A 476 11.10 -2.69 -15.65
N PRO A 477 12.23 -2.16 -16.16
CA PRO A 477 13.53 -2.79 -15.96
C PRO A 477 14.03 -2.69 -14.53
N LEU A 478 14.77 -3.70 -14.10
CA LEU A 478 15.53 -3.71 -12.86
C LEU A 478 17.01 -3.61 -13.20
N LEU A 479 17.63 -2.48 -12.87
CA LEU A 479 19.08 -2.32 -12.90
C LEU A 479 19.69 -2.97 -11.68
N VAL A 480 20.67 -3.84 -11.91
CA VAL A 480 21.47 -4.50 -10.88
C VAL A 480 22.91 -4.12 -11.13
N LEU A 481 23.53 -3.48 -10.15
CA LEU A 481 24.94 -3.14 -10.14
C LEU A 481 25.61 -3.96 -9.05
N ARG A 482 26.27 -5.04 -9.44
CA ARG A 482 27.02 -5.90 -8.52
C ARG A 482 28.45 -5.37 -8.39
N PRO A 483 28.91 -4.94 -7.21
CA PRO A 483 30.29 -4.54 -7.03
C PRO A 483 31.24 -5.71 -7.36
N VAL A 484 32.32 -5.42 -8.06
CA VAL A 484 33.42 -6.40 -8.27
C VAL A 484 34.19 -6.62 -6.96
N GLU A 485 34.19 -5.63 -6.07
CA GLU A 485 34.75 -5.70 -4.73
C GLU A 485 33.91 -6.63 -3.84
N ALA A 486 34.55 -7.66 -3.27
CA ALA A 486 33.89 -8.61 -2.39
C ALA A 486 33.33 -7.94 -1.12
N GLY A 487 32.18 -8.41 -0.65
CA GLY A 487 31.55 -7.94 0.60
C GLY A 487 30.71 -6.66 0.48
N ARG A 488 30.73 -5.97 -0.68
CA ARG A 488 29.82 -4.84 -0.93
C ARG A 488 28.47 -5.33 -1.46
N ALA A 489 27.39 -4.75 -0.92
CA ALA A 489 26.03 -5.04 -1.37
C ALA A 489 25.78 -4.53 -2.80
N ALA A 490 24.99 -5.28 -3.56
CA ALA A 490 24.52 -4.85 -4.87
C ALA A 490 23.61 -3.62 -4.76
N VAL A 491 23.67 -2.75 -5.76
CA VAL A 491 22.73 -1.63 -5.91
C VAL A 491 21.66 -2.07 -6.90
N THR A 492 20.40 -2.01 -6.47
CA THR A 492 19.25 -2.41 -7.29
C THR A 492 18.32 -1.22 -7.46
N LEU A 493 17.95 -0.91 -8.70
CA LEU A 493 17.11 0.24 -9.04
C LEU A 493 16.07 -0.15 -10.10
N SER A 494 14.79 0.04 -9.78
CA SER A 494 13.71 -0.11 -10.78
C SER A 494 13.66 1.11 -11.68
N LEU A 495 13.53 0.89 -12.99
CA LEU A 495 13.55 1.89 -14.05
C LEU A 495 12.20 1.95 -14.75
N ALA A 496 11.85 3.12 -15.27
CA ALA A 496 10.74 3.31 -16.18
C ALA A 496 11.26 3.39 -17.61
N ALA A 497 10.39 3.24 -18.62
CA ALA A 497 10.81 3.33 -20.02
C ALA A 497 11.39 4.71 -20.36
N GLU A 498 10.95 5.75 -19.65
CA GLU A 498 11.37 7.14 -19.81
C GLU A 498 12.79 7.41 -19.27
N ASP A 499 13.34 6.48 -18.49
CA ASP A 499 14.72 6.54 -18.01
C ASP A 499 15.75 6.18 -19.09
N ALA A 500 15.30 5.60 -20.22
CA ALA A 500 16.17 5.28 -21.33
C ALA A 500 16.88 6.53 -21.87
N GLY A 501 18.21 6.51 -21.85
CA GLY A 501 19.09 7.60 -22.26
C GLY A 501 19.40 8.63 -21.16
N ARG A 502 18.75 8.56 -20.00
CA ARG A 502 18.97 9.47 -18.87
C ARG A 502 20.17 9.05 -18.01
N GLU A 503 20.65 9.98 -17.20
CA GLU A 503 21.61 9.70 -16.14
C GLU A 503 20.90 9.18 -14.89
N ILE A 504 21.33 8.03 -14.40
CA ILE A 504 20.79 7.35 -13.22
C ILE A 504 21.80 7.47 -12.09
N GLY A 505 21.41 8.10 -11.00
CA GLY A 505 22.27 8.34 -9.84
C GLY A 505 21.52 9.00 -8.69
N PRO A 506 22.21 9.25 -7.57
CA PRO A 506 23.63 8.94 -7.32
C PRO A 506 23.89 7.44 -7.13
N ILE A 507 25.01 6.95 -7.66
CA ILE A 507 25.51 5.59 -7.46
C ILE A 507 26.88 5.69 -6.77
N PRO A 508 27.14 4.94 -5.67
CA PRO A 508 28.45 4.94 -5.03
C PRO A 508 29.58 4.67 -6.02
N ALA A 509 30.73 5.32 -5.85
CA ALA A 509 31.89 5.04 -6.69
C ALA A 509 32.37 3.57 -6.52
N GLY A 510 32.83 3.00 -7.62
CA GLY A 510 33.30 1.62 -7.67
C GLY A 510 33.31 1.03 -9.07
N VAL A 511 33.78 -0.21 -9.15
CA VAL A 511 33.71 -1.04 -10.36
C VAL A 511 32.57 -2.04 -10.18
N TYR A 512 31.68 -2.10 -11.16
CA TYR A 512 30.46 -2.89 -11.11
C TYR A 512 30.34 -3.80 -12.33
N GLU A 513 29.72 -4.96 -12.15
CA GLU A 513 29.01 -5.65 -13.22
C GLU A 513 27.57 -5.12 -13.25
N ALA A 514 27.23 -4.42 -14.34
CA ALA A 514 25.89 -3.91 -14.57
C ALA A 514 25.08 -4.90 -15.42
N SER A 515 23.86 -5.20 -14.99
CA SER A 515 22.87 -5.96 -15.76
C SER A 515 21.50 -5.29 -15.66
N LEU A 516 20.68 -5.49 -16.69
CA LEU A 516 19.26 -5.17 -16.66
C LEU A 516 18.46 -6.45 -16.72
N MET A 517 17.46 -6.56 -15.85
CA MET A 517 16.47 -7.63 -15.87
C MET A 517 15.11 -7.02 -16.20
N VAL A 518 14.39 -7.65 -17.12
CA VAL A 518 13.01 -7.33 -17.45
C VAL A 518 12.29 -8.66 -17.63
N ASP A 519 11.12 -8.82 -17.00
CA ASP A 519 10.35 -10.05 -17.15
C ASP A 519 9.90 -10.25 -18.61
N ALA A 520 9.95 -11.49 -19.10
CA ALA A 520 9.70 -11.89 -20.50
C ALA A 520 10.68 -11.32 -21.55
N TYR A 521 11.85 -10.84 -21.13
CA TYR A 521 12.91 -10.40 -22.03
C TYR A 521 14.28 -10.96 -21.66
N ARG A 522 15.08 -11.24 -22.68
CA ARG A 522 16.52 -11.48 -22.56
C ARG A 522 17.25 -10.16 -22.80
N THR A 523 18.26 -9.89 -22.00
CA THR A 523 19.05 -8.66 -22.12
C THR A 523 20.37 -8.92 -22.88
N GLU A 524 20.68 -8.06 -23.85
CA GLU A 524 21.94 -8.08 -24.61
C GLU A 524 22.64 -6.71 -24.56
N PRO A 525 23.92 -6.63 -24.15
CA PRO A 525 24.70 -7.71 -23.53
C PRO A 525 24.11 -8.09 -22.15
N ARG A 526 24.34 -9.32 -21.69
CA ARG A 526 23.83 -9.78 -20.39
C ARG A 526 24.43 -9.00 -19.21
N LYS A 527 25.70 -8.64 -19.33
CA LYS A 527 26.48 -7.89 -18.34
C LYS A 527 27.44 -6.93 -19.02
N VAL A 528 27.65 -5.79 -18.39
CA VAL A 528 28.67 -4.82 -18.78
C VAL A 528 29.47 -4.44 -17.55
N ARG A 529 30.80 -4.58 -17.63
CA ARG A 529 31.68 -4.06 -16.57
C ARG A 529 31.81 -2.55 -16.73
N VAL A 530 31.48 -1.80 -15.68
CA VAL A 530 31.48 -0.33 -15.68
C VAL A 530 32.22 0.21 -14.47
N THR A 531 32.94 1.31 -14.64
CA THR A 531 33.61 2.03 -13.55
C THR A 531 32.90 3.36 -13.32
N ILE A 532 32.22 3.47 -12.17
CA ILE A 532 31.51 4.68 -11.76
C ILE A 532 32.43 5.44 -10.82
N GLY A 533 32.80 6.66 -11.20
CA GLY A 533 33.61 7.57 -10.40
C GLY A 533 32.82 8.79 -9.96
N ALA A 534 33.34 9.51 -8.97
CA ALA A 534 32.72 10.75 -8.50
C ALA A 534 32.50 11.74 -9.66
N GLY A 535 31.25 12.19 -9.84
CA GLY A 535 30.87 13.11 -10.91
C GLY A 535 31.02 12.56 -12.34
N ARG A 536 31.22 11.25 -12.52
CA ARG A 536 31.26 10.59 -13.84
C ARG A 536 29.97 9.85 -14.12
N ALA A 537 29.53 9.90 -15.36
CA ALA A 537 28.35 9.17 -15.87
C ALA A 537 28.72 8.32 -17.10
N PRO A 538 29.45 7.20 -16.94
CA PRO A 538 29.74 6.30 -18.05
C PRO A 538 28.44 5.84 -18.73
N ALA A 539 28.49 5.68 -20.05
CA ALA A 539 27.36 5.19 -20.82
C ALA A 539 27.37 3.66 -20.89
N VAL A 540 26.21 3.05 -20.73
CA VAL A 540 26.00 1.61 -20.92
C VAL A 540 24.75 1.39 -21.75
N ASP A 541 24.86 0.53 -22.77
CA ASP A 541 23.81 0.22 -23.72
C ASP A 541 23.31 -1.21 -23.52
N PHE A 542 22.00 -1.40 -23.55
CA PHE A 542 21.33 -2.70 -23.47
C PHE A 542 20.20 -2.78 -24.51
N ARG A 543 19.86 -4.00 -24.91
CA ARG A 543 18.68 -4.30 -25.72
C ARG A 543 17.89 -5.43 -25.09
N PHE A 544 16.58 -5.29 -25.05
CA PHE A 544 15.66 -6.30 -24.56
C PHE A 544 15.07 -7.06 -25.74
N LEU A 545 15.41 -8.33 -25.84
CA LEU A 545 14.88 -9.25 -26.84
C LEU A 545 13.72 -10.06 -26.23
N PRO A 546 12.54 -10.10 -26.86
CA PRO A 546 11.42 -10.90 -26.37
C PRO A 546 11.81 -12.37 -26.16
N GLN A 547 11.48 -12.92 -25.00
CA GLN A 547 11.57 -14.37 -24.72
C GLN A 547 10.30 -14.85 -24.02
N GLY A 548 9.92 -16.10 -24.21
CA GLY A 548 8.89 -16.70 -23.37
C GLY A 548 9.47 -16.95 -21.98
N ALA A 549 8.75 -16.51 -20.94
CA ALA A 549 9.11 -16.76 -19.56
C ALA A 549 7.88 -17.09 -18.72
N LEU A 550 8.07 -17.91 -17.69
CA LEU A 550 7.08 -18.15 -16.65
C LEU A 550 7.80 -18.22 -15.32
N ALA A 551 7.60 -17.21 -14.48
CA ALA A 551 8.16 -17.13 -13.14
C ALA A 551 7.07 -16.89 -12.11
N GLY A 552 7.32 -17.32 -10.88
CA GLY A 552 6.36 -17.16 -9.80
C GLY A 552 6.94 -17.56 -8.46
N TRP A 553 6.10 -17.42 -7.43
CA TRP A 553 6.44 -17.88 -6.09
C TRP A 553 5.22 -18.48 -5.40
N VAL A 554 5.46 -19.41 -4.48
CA VAL A 554 4.45 -19.90 -3.55
C VAL A 554 4.35 -18.95 -2.36
N GLY A 555 3.15 -18.43 -2.13
CA GLY A 555 2.88 -17.52 -1.01
C GLY A 555 2.79 -18.27 0.32
N ALA A 556 3.08 -17.59 1.42
CA ALA A 556 2.92 -18.13 2.77
C ALA A 556 1.49 -18.61 3.04
N ASP A 557 1.34 -19.62 3.90
CA ASP A 557 0.02 -20.09 4.34
C ASP A 557 -0.68 -18.99 5.14
N VAL A 558 -1.88 -18.64 4.70
CA VAL A 558 -2.72 -17.61 5.31
C VAL A 558 -4.17 -18.04 5.24
N ASP A 559 -4.89 -17.85 6.34
CA ASP A 559 -6.34 -17.97 6.33
C ASP A 559 -6.96 -16.80 5.54
N ALA A 560 -8.12 -17.04 4.92
CA ALA A 560 -8.82 -16.00 4.16
C ALA A 560 -9.17 -14.77 5.02
N ALA A 561 -9.38 -14.96 6.33
CA ALA A 561 -9.60 -13.87 7.28
C ALA A 561 -8.34 -13.00 7.48
N ASP A 562 -7.15 -13.57 7.32
CA ASP A 562 -5.86 -12.91 7.53
C ASP A 562 -5.20 -12.46 6.20
N HIS A 563 -5.95 -12.49 5.10
CA HIS A 563 -5.48 -12.03 3.79
C HIS A 563 -6.55 -11.21 3.04
N PRO A 564 -6.98 -10.06 3.59
CA PRO A 564 -7.99 -9.22 2.98
C PRO A 564 -7.52 -8.56 1.66
N ALA A 565 -8.43 -7.80 1.03
CA ALA A 565 -8.12 -7.01 -0.16
C ALA A 565 -6.91 -6.09 0.06
N GLY A 566 -5.90 -6.17 -0.81
CA GLY A 566 -4.71 -5.33 -0.74
C GLY A 566 -3.58 -5.88 0.13
N ALA A 567 -3.83 -6.90 0.95
CA ALA A 567 -2.82 -7.48 1.83
C ALA A 567 -1.63 -8.06 1.05
N TYR A 568 -0.43 -7.97 1.63
CA TYR A 568 0.76 -8.55 1.04
C TYR A 568 0.85 -10.03 1.41
N ARG A 569 1.00 -10.91 0.42
CA ARG A 569 1.29 -12.33 0.68
C ARG A 569 2.79 -12.56 0.52
N PRO A 570 3.56 -12.64 1.63
CA PRO A 570 4.98 -12.88 1.53
C PRO A 570 5.25 -14.26 0.91
N PRO A 571 6.46 -14.46 0.35
CA PRO A 571 6.91 -15.78 -0.06
C PRO A 571 6.86 -16.78 1.10
N HIS A 572 6.54 -18.03 0.79
CA HIS A 572 6.42 -19.07 1.80
C HIS A 572 7.78 -19.30 2.50
N PRO A 573 7.86 -19.22 3.84
CA PRO A 573 9.15 -19.20 4.54
C PRO A 573 9.88 -20.55 4.51
N THR A 574 9.13 -21.66 4.47
CA THR A 574 9.67 -23.01 4.70
C THR A 574 9.22 -24.07 3.69
N VAL A 575 8.62 -23.67 2.55
CA VAL A 575 8.09 -24.64 1.59
C VAL A 575 9.24 -25.42 0.98
N LYS A 576 9.03 -26.72 0.77
CA LYS A 576 10.00 -27.60 0.12
C LYS A 576 9.34 -28.22 -1.10
N PHE A 577 9.76 -27.80 -2.29
CA PHE A 577 9.27 -28.44 -3.51
C PHE A 577 9.94 -29.81 -3.68
N SER A 578 9.13 -30.80 -4.00
CA SER A 578 9.58 -32.10 -4.48
C SER A 578 9.91 -32.02 -5.96
N SER A 579 9.07 -31.32 -6.74
CA SER A 579 9.28 -31.08 -8.17
C SER A 579 8.50 -29.85 -8.64
N ILE A 580 9.03 -29.15 -9.64
CA ILE A 580 8.29 -28.15 -10.41
C ILE A 580 8.40 -28.52 -11.88
N THR A 581 7.30 -28.90 -12.51
CA THR A 581 7.29 -29.37 -13.90
C THR A 581 6.45 -28.45 -14.76
N LEU A 582 6.98 -28.06 -15.91
CA LEU A 582 6.29 -27.32 -16.94
C LEU A 582 6.19 -28.19 -18.20
N THR A 583 4.98 -28.43 -18.70
CA THR A 583 4.74 -29.23 -19.92
C THR A 583 3.92 -28.42 -20.93
N GLY A 584 4.39 -28.29 -22.16
CA GLY A 584 3.70 -27.53 -23.20
C GLY A 584 4.57 -27.29 -24.43
N ALA A 585 3.94 -26.95 -25.56
CA ALA A 585 4.63 -26.65 -26.83
C ALA A 585 5.69 -27.68 -27.27
N GLY A 586 5.48 -28.96 -26.98
CA GLY A 586 6.42 -30.04 -27.32
C GLY A 586 7.60 -30.20 -26.35
N GLU A 587 7.63 -29.44 -25.25
CA GLU A 587 8.67 -29.52 -24.22
C GLU A 587 8.08 -29.96 -22.87
N ARG A 588 8.90 -30.67 -22.09
CA ARG A 588 8.68 -30.93 -20.66
C ARG A 588 9.96 -30.61 -19.91
N ARG A 589 9.92 -29.61 -19.04
CA ARG A 589 11.06 -29.18 -18.21
C ARG A 589 10.71 -29.38 -16.74
N THR A 590 11.63 -29.95 -15.97
CA THR A 590 11.45 -30.17 -14.54
C THR A 590 12.61 -29.54 -13.78
N LEU A 591 12.28 -28.72 -12.77
CA LEU A 591 13.25 -28.07 -11.90
C LEU A 591 13.36 -28.84 -10.59
N VAL A 592 14.61 -29.02 -10.16
CA VAL A 592 14.94 -29.47 -8.82
C VAL A 592 15.35 -28.24 -8.02
N PRO A 593 14.68 -27.94 -6.89
CA PRO A 593 15.02 -26.76 -6.09
C PRO A 593 16.43 -26.86 -5.54
N ARG A 594 17.15 -25.76 -5.64
CA ARG A 594 18.48 -25.62 -5.06
C ARG A 594 18.41 -25.40 -3.55
N GLY A 595 19.53 -25.62 -2.86
CA GLY A 595 19.65 -25.37 -1.43
C GLY A 595 19.43 -23.90 -1.07
N GLN A 596 18.91 -23.62 0.13
CA GLN A 596 18.81 -22.25 0.62
C GLN A 596 20.21 -21.61 0.72
N GLY A 597 20.37 -20.40 0.16
CA GLY A 597 21.64 -19.67 0.16
C GLY A 597 22.58 -19.99 -1.00
N GLU A 598 22.23 -20.96 -1.84
CA GLU A 598 22.96 -21.19 -3.09
C GLU A 598 22.55 -20.09 -4.10
N GLY A 599 23.51 -19.35 -4.65
CA GLY A 599 23.32 -18.50 -5.84
C GLY A 599 22.31 -17.35 -5.74
N ASP A 600 22.33 -16.50 -6.77
CA ASP A 600 21.41 -15.38 -6.93
C ASP A 600 20.43 -15.72 -8.06
N GLY A 601 19.15 -15.94 -7.73
CA GLY A 601 18.13 -16.30 -8.71
C GLY A 601 17.99 -15.28 -9.85
N LEU A 602 18.30 -14.01 -9.56
CA LEU A 602 18.33 -12.94 -10.55
C LEU A 602 19.46 -13.13 -11.57
N GLU A 603 20.64 -13.57 -11.12
CA GLU A 603 21.78 -13.86 -12.01
C GLU A 603 21.48 -15.01 -12.95
N ARG A 604 20.79 -16.05 -12.46
CA ARG A 604 20.37 -17.20 -13.29
C ARG A 604 19.35 -16.78 -14.33
N TYR A 605 18.37 -15.96 -13.96
CA TYR A 605 17.42 -15.38 -14.91
C TYR A 605 18.14 -14.56 -16.00
N VAL A 606 19.08 -13.69 -15.62
CA VAL A 606 19.89 -12.88 -16.57
C VAL A 606 20.78 -13.78 -17.44
N ALA A 607 21.27 -14.90 -16.92
CA ALA A 607 22.00 -15.91 -17.66
C ALA A 607 21.11 -16.74 -18.62
N GLY A 608 19.79 -16.56 -18.58
CA GLY A 608 18.83 -17.31 -19.38
C GLY A 608 18.73 -18.77 -18.94
N GLU A 609 18.92 -19.03 -17.65
CA GLU A 609 18.83 -20.35 -17.04
C GLU A 609 17.56 -20.50 -16.22
N ASP A 610 16.88 -21.64 -16.36
CA ASP A 610 15.77 -21.99 -15.48
C ASP A 610 16.28 -22.13 -14.03
N ASP A 611 15.41 -21.81 -13.07
CA ASP A 611 15.79 -21.82 -11.66
C ASP A 611 14.61 -22.12 -10.72
N ALA A 612 14.90 -22.79 -9.60
CA ALA A 612 13.99 -22.97 -8.49
C ALA A 612 14.78 -22.85 -7.18
N PHE A 613 14.37 -21.93 -6.31
CA PHE A 613 15.06 -21.67 -5.04
C PHE A 613 14.08 -21.19 -3.97
N GLY A 614 14.12 -21.81 -2.79
CA GLY A 614 13.16 -21.51 -1.73
C GLY A 614 11.71 -21.61 -2.25
N PRO A 615 10.88 -20.55 -2.12
CA PRO A 615 9.52 -20.53 -2.63
C PRO A 615 9.40 -20.05 -4.09
N TYR A 616 10.49 -19.75 -4.79
CA TYR A 616 10.50 -19.15 -6.12
C TYR A 616 10.86 -20.14 -7.22
N PHE A 617 10.38 -19.85 -8.43
CA PHE A 617 10.82 -20.53 -9.65
C PHE A 617 10.77 -19.60 -10.87
N SER A 618 11.53 -19.94 -11.91
CA SER A 618 11.51 -19.30 -13.21
C SER A 618 11.87 -20.28 -14.32
N PHE A 619 11.07 -20.29 -15.38
CA PHE A 619 11.38 -20.87 -16.68
C PHE A 619 11.59 -19.76 -17.69
N VAL A 620 12.62 -19.86 -18.52
CA VAL A 620 13.00 -18.85 -19.52
C VAL A 620 13.29 -19.50 -20.87
N ASN A 621 13.41 -18.68 -21.93
CA ASN A 621 13.54 -19.16 -23.31
C ASN A 621 12.46 -20.19 -23.71
N LEU A 622 11.22 -19.98 -23.28
CA LEU A 622 10.09 -20.82 -23.65
C LEU A 622 9.57 -20.44 -25.04
N PRO A 623 9.28 -21.42 -25.92
CA PRO A 623 8.48 -21.19 -27.11
C PRO A 623 7.11 -20.55 -26.80
N LYS A 624 6.50 -19.91 -27.79
CA LYS A 624 5.11 -19.47 -27.68
C LYS A 624 4.21 -20.71 -27.60
N GLY A 625 3.31 -20.77 -26.62
CA GLY A 625 2.36 -21.86 -26.49
C GLY A 625 1.63 -21.86 -25.16
N ASP A 626 0.74 -22.83 -25.01
CA ASP A 626 0.06 -23.11 -23.74
C ASP A 626 0.86 -24.16 -22.96
N TYR A 627 1.08 -23.87 -21.69
CA TYR A 627 1.83 -24.70 -20.77
C TYR A 627 0.99 -25.06 -19.54
N GLU A 628 1.16 -26.28 -19.06
CA GLU A 628 0.67 -26.74 -17.77
C GLU A 628 1.82 -26.75 -16.77
N LEU A 629 1.70 -25.95 -15.72
CA LEU A 629 2.61 -25.90 -14.58
C LEU A 629 2.07 -26.83 -13.49
N THR A 630 2.89 -27.78 -13.07
CA THR A 630 2.62 -28.66 -11.93
C THR A 630 3.65 -28.46 -10.84
N ILE A 631 3.21 -28.15 -9.62
CA ILE A 631 4.05 -27.99 -8.44
C ILE A 631 3.70 -29.07 -7.43
N GLU A 632 4.70 -29.84 -7.03
CA GLU A 632 4.62 -30.81 -5.94
C GLU A 632 5.46 -30.30 -4.78
N ALA A 633 4.87 -30.23 -3.59
CA ALA A 633 5.56 -29.79 -2.39
C ALA A 633 5.23 -30.70 -1.21
N VAL A 634 6.21 -30.91 -0.34
CA VAL A 634 6.05 -31.75 0.87
C VAL A 634 4.96 -31.16 1.75
N GLY A 635 3.94 -31.96 2.08
CA GLY A 635 2.82 -31.53 2.91
C GLY A 635 1.68 -30.85 2.15
N TYR A 636 1.71 -30.78 0.82
CA TYR A 636 0.66 -30.16 0.01
C TYR A 636 0.15 -31.10 -1.07
N ARG A 637 -1.09 -30.88 -1.51
CA ARG A 637 -1.65 -31.51 -2.72
C ARG A 637 -0.92 -30.96 -3.96
N PRO A 638 -0.72 -31.77 -5.02
CA PRO A 638 -0.21 -31.27 -6.29
C PRO A 638 -1.05 -30.09 -6.79
N TYR A 639 -0.37 -29.01 -7.15
CA TYR A 639 -0.97 -27.83 -7.77
C TYR A 639 -0.78 -27.91 -9.28
N THR A 640 -1.83 -27.62 -10.05
CA THR A 640 -1.77 -27.57 -11.51
C THR A 640 -2.46 -26.31 -12.02
N ALA A 641 -1.81 -25.59 -12.94
CA ALA A 641 -2.38 -24.42 -13.61
C ALA A 641 -1.93 -24.32 -15.06
N ARG A 642 -2.79 -23.75 -15.91
CA ARG A 642 -2.50 -23.48 -17.32
C ARG A 642 -2.08 -22.04 -17.53
N HIS A 643 -1.04 -21.83 -18.31
CA HIS A 643 -0.46 -20.54 -18.63
C HIS A 643 -0.21 -20.43 -20.12
N ALA A 644 -0.70 -19.35 -20.74
CA ALA A 644 -0.32 -18.97 -22.09
C ALA A 644 0.99 -18.17 -22.04
N VAL A 645 2.02 -18.66 -22.72
CA VAL A 645 3.32 -17.99 -22.81
C VAL A 645 3.44 -17.35 -24.20
N VAL A 646 3.72 -16.05 -24.21
CA VAL A 646 3.99 -15.28 -25.43
C VAL A 646 5.27 -14.49 -25.20
N PRO A 647 6.31 -14.64 -26.03
CA PRO A 647 7.54 -13.89 -25.90
C PRO A 647 7.32 -12.38 -25.82
N GLY A 648 7.98 -11.71 -24.86
CA GLY A 648 7.85 -10.26 -24.65
C GLY A 648 6.59 -9.82 -23.88
N ARG A 649 5.73 -10.76 -23.48
CA ARG A 649 4.54 -10.50 -22.66
C ARG A 649 4.71 -11.09 -21.27
N HIS A 650 4.78 -10.23 -20.26
CA HIS A 650 4.81 -10.66 -18.86
C HIS A 650 3.43 -11.11 -18.38
N GLY A 651 3.43 -11.99 -17.38
CA GLY A 651 2.22 -12.50 -16.74
C GLY A 651 1.68 -11.57 -15.66
N GLN A 652 0.47 -11.89 -15.17
CA GLN A 652 -0.06 -11.31 -13.94
C GLN A 652 0.82 -11.72 -12.76
N LEU A 653 1.18 -10.77 -11.91
CA LEU A 653 1.95 -11.05 -10.70
C LEU A 653 0.99 -11.34 -9.54
N ARG A 654 0.94 -12.61 -9.11
CA ARG A 654 0.17 -13.07 -7.95
C ARG A 654 0.82 -14.29 -7.30
N PRO A 655 0.70 -14.47 -5.97
CA PRO A 655 1.22 -15.64 -5.28
C PRO A 655 0.50 -16.91 -5.73
N ILE A 656 1.23 -18.02 -5.82
CA ILE A 656 0.65 -19.36 -5.96
C ILE A 656 0.21 -19.85 -4.58
N GLU A 657 -1.02 -20.35 -4.51
CA GLU A 657 -1.62 -20.88 -3.29
C GLU A 657 -1.64 -22.40 -3.37
N LEU A 658 -0.88 -23.05 -2.48
CA LEU A 658 -0.92 -24.50 -2.35
C LEU A 658 -2.00 -24.91 -1.36
N THR A 659 -2.55 -26.12 -1.53
CA THR A 659 -3.53 -26.68 -0.60
C THR A 659 -2.83 -27.70 0.31
N PRO A 660 -2.73 -27.47 1.63
CA PRO A 660 -2.13 -28.44 2.55
C PRO A 660 -2.81 -29.81 2.50
N LEU A 661 -2.03 -30.87 2.70
CA LEU A 661 -2.55 -32.21 3.00
C LEU A 661 -3.17 -32.15 4.41
N ARG A 662 -4.41 -32.63 4.54
CA ARG A 662 -5.11 -32.69 5.83
C ARG A 662 -4.59 -33.83 6.68
#